data_AF-A0A850B821-F1
#
_entry.id   AF-A0A850B821-F1
#
_cell.length_a   1.000
_cell.length_b   1.000
_cell.length_c   1.000
_cell.angle_alpha   90.00
_cell.angle_beta   90.00
_cell.angle_gamma   90.00
#
_symmetry.space_group_name_H-M   'P 1'
#
loop_
_entity.id
_entity.type
_entity.pdbx_description
1 polymer ?
#
loop_
_entity_poly.entity_id
_entity_poly.type
_entity_poly.pdbx_seq_one_letter_code
_entity_poly.pdbx_strand_id
1 'polypeptide(L)'
;MAGMMGCLNRPIEPLEPRRTSTIVERLTQSSVDKIDLVLGIDNSRSMADKQQILELAIPDLVKGLVNPRCLDQNGVPAAMQPTGPVDPCPIAGTKREFEPVVDIHIGIISSSIGGHGADSCPDQENNTCAPNPNFTNNDKGHLVARSDECGGGDVPTYENKSFLAWDPKQKLTPPGEGNLDNLVVSLRNMVIGTGQIGCGYEAQLESWYRFLIDPEPYEKITAIDGKATPEGLDQTLLAQRADFLRPDSLLAIIMLTDENDCSIKEFGQFFFAAQLKNANGTPFHLPRARAECAANPNDPCCLSCGQNPGSCPMDPTCFDANNNVKALTDAEDASNLRCFDQKRRFGIDFLYPIDRYTTGLTSVTVPNRAGELVPNPIFSDLNPLDSNSTVRDAGLVFLAGIVGVPWQDIARNKDDLTLGFKSAAELEDLDSNGLSTWDIILGDPATLTPPADPHMIETVFPRSGVNPITGDAIKQPGDPTNPINGSEWTVKNVDDLQYACIFDLPTPRDCSDASIVSCDCKDPTNDNPLCQPDPVDPTKRTLQTKAKGYPGVRELQVLKSIGSQGITASVCPKQLSAQDQPDFGYRPAIGAIIDRLKIALKGQCLPRTLTPDAAGQVPCLLLEARRVEESLVGQCNACKELGRQPVSTEHQAAVQAAKQDPIAEASDWNCFCEITQVTGDNLVACQDKLENPPLNSAGEEVNGWCYVDATTTPYTGNPDIVADCPETEKRIIRFVGEGGAKAGATIFITCSGE
;
A
#
# COMPACT_ATOMS: atom_id res chain seq x y z
N MET A 1 66.38 49.29 -33.97
CA MET A 1 65.05 49.05 -34.58
C MET A 1 64.83 47.55 -34.65
N ALA A 2 63.59 47.13 -34.33
CA ALA A 2 63.00 45.80 -34.38
C ALA A 2 63.47 44.76 -33.34
N GLY A 3 62.55 44.40 -32.45
CA GLY A 3 62.58 43.19 -31.62
C GLY A 3 61.42 42.25 -31.97
N MET A 4 61.57 41.03 -31.43
CA MET A 4 60.58 40.02 -31.04
C MET A 4 59.77 39.16 -32.05
N MET A 5 59.97 37.85 -31.86
CA MET A 5 59.01 36.74 -31.62
C MET A 5 58.30 36.00 -32.77
N GLY A 6 58.17 34.67 -32.55
CA GLY A 6 57.22 33.74 -33.19
C GLY A 6 57.77 32.32 -33.33
N CYS A 7 57.96 31.56 -32.24
CA CYS A 7 57.06 30.54 -31.66
C CYS A 7 57.16 29.12 -32.28
N LEU A 8 57.59 28.15 -31.46
CA LEU A 8 57.59 26.70 -31.69
C LEU A 8 56.17 26.14 -31.47
N ASN A 9 55.59 25.52 -32.49
CA ASN A 9 54.32 24.79 -32.38
C ASN A 9 54.55 23.45 -31.65
N ARG A 10 53.86 23.25 -30.53
CA ARG A 10 53.69 21.95 -29.86
C ARG A 10 52.25 21.50 -30.11
N PRO A 11 51.96 20.27 -30.57
CA PRO A 11 50.59 19.81 -30.74
C PRO A 11 49.91 19.75 -29.38
N ILE A 12 48.80 20.46 -29.24
CA ILE A 12 47.89 20.34 -28.09
C ILE A 12 46.96 19.19 -28.44
N GLU A 13 47.07 18.08 -27.69
CA GLU A 13 46.02 17.06 -27.70
C GLU A 13 44.70 17.71 -27.23
N PRO A 14 43.56 17.42 -27.88
CA PRO A 14 42.28 17.84 -27.35
C PRO A 14 42.08 17.21 -25.97
N LEU A 15 42.06 18.04 -24.93
CA LEU A 15 41.41 17.68 -23.68
C LEU A 15 39.95 17.43 -24.04
N GLU A 16 39.50 16.18 -24.02
CA GLU A 16 38.07 15.90 -23.89
C GLU A 16 37.69 16.18 -22.43
N PRO A 17 36.98 17.28 -22.12
CA PRO A 17 36.44 17.45 -20.80
C PRO A 17 35.40 16.34 -20.58
N ARG A 18 35.76 15.30 -19.82
CA ARG A 18 34.76 14.48 -19.15
C ARG A 18 33.95 15.45 -18.29
N ARG A 19 32.69 15.65 -18.64
CA ARG A 19 31.75 16.27 -17.71
C ARG A 19 31.60 15.26 -16.58
N THR A 20 32.31 15.46 -15.48
CA THR A 20 31.94 14.85 -14.21
C THR A 20 30.62 15.50 -13.81
N SER A 21 29.49 14.99 -14.33
CA SER A 21 28.22 15.29 -13.70
C SER A 21 28.31 14.77 -12.28
N THR A 22 28.28 15.66 -11.30
CA THR A 22 28.13 15.28 -9.91
C THR A 22 26.74 14.68 -9.78
N ILE A 23 26.63 13.36 -9.93
CA ILE A 23 25.41 12.62 -9.65
C ILE A 23 25.29 12.61 -8.13
N VAL A 24 24.27 13.30 -7.62
CA VAL A 24 23.90 13.31 -6.21
C VAL A 24 22.68 12.43 -6.08
N GLU A 25 22.83 11.31 -5.41
CA GLU A 25 21.76 10.34 -5.15
C GLU A 25 21.27 10.52 -3.72
N ARG A 26 19.96 10.46 -3.49
CA ARG A 26 19.41 10.43 -2.14
C ARG A 26 19.61 9.04 -1.54
N LEU A 27 20.22 8.96 -0.36
CA LEU A 27 20.22 7.75 0.45
C LEU A 27 18.93 7.72 1.25
N THR A 28 18.07 6.72 1.04
CA THR A 28 16.82 6.54 1.82
C THR A 28 17.07 5.98 3.23
N GLN A 29 18.27 6.23 3.77
CA GLN A 29 18.75 5.68 5.04
C GLN A 29 18.60 6.70 6.17
N SER A 30 17.43 7.33 6.31
CA SER A 30 17.02 7.78 7.63
C SER A 30 16.69 6.52 8.44
N SER A 31 17.27 6.35 9.62
CA SER A 31 16.85 5.28 10.53
C SER A 31 15.38 5.51 10.87
N VAL A 32 14.46 4.82 10.19
CA VAL A 32 13.04 4.98 10.47
C VAL A 32 12.71 4.16 11.70
N ASP A 33 12.43 4.86 12.80
CA ASP A 33 12.03 4.27 14.08
C ASP A 33 10.53 4.44 14.38
N LYS A 34 9.78 5.06 13.45
CA LYS A 34 8.35 5.35 13.53
C LYS A 34 7.57 4.77 12.36
N ILE A 35 6.36 4.26 12.64
CA ILE A 35 5.44 3.79 11.60
C ILE A 35 4.07 4.46 11.78
N ASP A 36 3.51 4.99 10.69
CA ASP A 36 2.09 5.30 10.58
C ASP A 36 1.43 4.18 9.77
N LEU A 37 0.56 3.41 10.41
CA LEU A 37 -0.12 2.24 9.84
C LEU A 37 -1.60 2.56 9.63
N VAL A 38 -2.06 2.49 8.39
CA VAL A 38 -3.48 2.62 8.04
C VAL A 38 -4.02 1.27 7.56
N LEU A 39 -5.06 0.78 8.21
CA LEU A 39 -5.85 -0.35 7.72
C LEU A 39 -7.07 0.19 6.97
N GLY A 40 -7.11 0.00 5.65
CA GLY A 40 -8.31 0.23 4.85
C GLY A 40 -9.11 -1.06 4.80
N ILE A 41 -10.25 -1.12 5.49
CA ILE A 41 -11.05 -2.34 5.60
C ILE A 41 -12.34 -2.17 4.82
N ASP A 42 -12.57 -3.06 3.87
CA ASP A 42 -13.87 -3.15 3.23
C ASP A 42 -14.94 -3.59 4.25
N ASN A 43 -15.99 -2.78 4.34
CA ASN A 43 -17.14 -3.01 5.22
C ASN A 43 -18.41 -3.38 4.45
N SER A 44 -18.26 -3.95 3.26
CA SER A 44 -19.32 -4.61 2.51
C SER A 44 -19.83 -5.90 3.20
N ARG A 45 -20.98 -6.41 2.74
CA ARG A 45 -21.70 -7.52 3.40
C ARG A 45 -20.99 -8.86 3.37
N SER A 46 -20.04 -9.05 2.46
CA SER A 46 -19.27 -10.28 2.31
C SER A 46 -18.05 -10.35 3.24
N MET A 47 -17.75 -9.28 3.98
CA MET A 47 -16.45 -9.11 4.66
C MET A 47 -16.33 -9.67 6.07
N ALA A 48 -17.42 -10.09 6.72
CA ALA A 48 -17.38 -10.51 8.12
C ALA A 48 -16.35 -11.62 8.39
N ASP A 49 -16.29 -12.66 7.55
CA ASP A 49 -15.35 -13.78 7.70
C ASP A 49 -13.91 -13.30 7.53
N LYS A 50 -13.67 -12.38 6.59
CA LYS A 50 -12.35 -11.85 6.28
C LYS A 50 -11.85 -10.96 7.41
N GLN A 51 -12.71 -10.13 7.98
CA GLN A 51 -12.38 -9.31 9.15
C GLN A 51 -12.09 -10.18 10.38
N GLN A 52 -12.83 -11.28 10.58
CA GLN A 52 -12.51 -12.26 11.63
C GLN A 52 -11.13 -12.91 11.43
N ILE A 53 -10.77 -13.25 10.18
CA ILE A 53 -9.44 -13.79 9.90
C ILE A 53 -8.35 -12.74 10.14
N LEU A 54 -8.59 -11.48 9.78
CA LEU A 54 -7.67 -10.37 10.08
C LEU A 54 -7.51 -10.18 11.59
N GLU A 55 -8.61 -10.19 12.36
CA GLU A 55 -8.62 -10.11 13.83
C GLU A 55 -7.73 -11.18 14.48
N LEU A 56 -7.74 -12.40 13.93
CA LEU A 56 -6.84 -13.48 14.36
C LEU A 56 -5.37 -13.24 14.00
N ALA A 57 -5.09 -12.52 12.91
CA ALA A 57 -3.73 -12.18 12.44
C ALA A 57 -3.17 -10.88 13.05
N ILE A 58 -4.01 -10.01 13.65
CA ILE A 58 -3.58 -8.77 14.31
C ILE A 58 -2.43 -8.98 15.33
N PRO A 59 -2.44 -9.99 16.21
CA PRO A 59 -1.32 -10.22 17.10
C PRO A 59 -0.02 -10.46 16.36
N ASP A 60 -0.04 -11.19 15.24
CA ASP A 60 1.15 -11.47 14.44
C ASP A 60 1.67 -10.20 13.76
N LEU A 61 0.77 -9.34 13.27
CA LEU A 61 1.10 -8.05 12.66
C LEU A 61 1.78 -7.12 13.66
N VAL A 62 1.13 -6.89 14.80
CA VAL A 62 1.65 -5.97 15.82
C VAL A 62 2.92 -6.55 16.45
N LYS A 63 2.90 -7.81 16.91
CA LYS A 63 4.07 -8.44 17.55
C LYS A 63 5.26 -8.56 16.61
N GLY A 64 5.03 -8.85 15.34
CA GLY A 64 6.11 -8.98 14.38
C GLY A 64 6.85 -7.67 14.12
N LEU A 65 6.16 -6.51 14.23
CA LEU A 65 6.77 -5.17 14.13
C LEU A 65 7.39 -4.70 15.45
N VAL A 66 6.68 -4.87 16.57
CA VAL A 66 7.09 -4.29 17.86
C VAL A 66 7.95 -5.23 18.71
N ASN A 67 7.93 -6.54 18.47
CA ASN A 67 8.73 -7.51 19.22
C ASN A 67 9.40 -8.53 18.25
N PRO A 68 10.31 -8.08 17.37
CA PRO A 68 10.94 -8.93 16.37
C PRO A 68 11.67 -10.12 16.98
N ARG A 69 11.68 -11.27 16.29
CA ARG A 69 12.29 -12.49 16.84
C ARG A 69 13.80 -12.30 17.09
N CYS A 70 14.29 -12.82 18.20
CA CYS A 70 15.71 -13.05 18.42
C CYS A 70 16.16 -14.26 17.62
N LEU A 71 17.16 -14.08 16.78
CA LEU A 71 17.78 -15.09 15.93
C LEU A 71 19.22 -15.34 16.39
N ASP A 72 19.70 -16.57 16.22
CA ASP A 72 21.11 -16.90 16.38
C ASP A 72 21.96 -16.46 15.15
N GLN A 73 23.25 -16.77 15.17
CA GLN A 73 24.18 -16.44 14.08
C GLN A 73 23.82 -17.10 12.73
N ASN A 74 23.00 -18.14 12.73
CA ASN A 74 22.55 -18.86 11.53
C ASN A 74 21.14 -18.41 11.11
N GLY A 75 20.57 -17.37 11.72
CA GLY A 75 19.22 -16.89 11.44
C GLY A 75 18.11 -17.77 12.02
N VAL A 76 18.44 -18.71 12.93
CA VAL A 76 17.45 -19.60 13.54
C VAL A 76 16.82 -18.91 14.76
N PRO A 77 15.47 -18.89 14.88
CA PRO A 77 14.82 -18.34 16.05
C PRO A 77 15.29 -18.98 17.36
N ALA A 78 15.66 -18.12 18.32
CA ALA A 78 16.05 -18.55 19.65
C ALA A 78 14.91 -19.31 20.34
N ALA A 79 15.25 -20.34 21.11
CA ALA A 79 14.28 -21.17 21.83
C ALA A 79 13.43 -20.38 22.85
N MET A 80 13.94 -19.23 23.31
CA MET A 80 13.21 -18.29 24.16
C MET A 80 13.22 -16.91 23.52
N GLN A 81 12.04 -16.32 23.42
CA GLN A 81 11.85 -14.97 22.92
C GLN A 81 11.60 -14.02 24.10
N PRO A 82 12.06 -12.77 24.02
CA PRO A 82 11.80 -11.76 25.04
C PRO A 82 10.32 -11.40 25.12
N THR A 83 9.87 -11.01 26.31
CA THR A 83 8.47 -10.71 26.62
C THR A 83 7.97 -9.42 25.99
N GLY A 84 8.83 -8.40 25.89
CA GLY A 84 8.46 -7.10 25.34
C GLY A 84 9.52 -6.50 24.40
N PRO A 85 9.15 -5.39 23.73
CA PRO A 85 10.02 -4.65 22.80
C PRO A 85 11.33 -4.17 23.43
N VAL A 86 11.29 -3.80 24.72
CA VAL A 86 12.42 -3.18 25.44
C VAL A 86 13.30 -4.19 26.16
N ASP A 87 12.91 -5.47 26.15
CA ASP A 87 13.67 -6.54 26.78
C ASP A 87 14.79 -7.03 25.84
N PRO A 88 16.00 -7.30 26.36
CA PRO A 88 17.09 -7.85 25.57
C PRO A 88 16.81 -9.30 25.16
N CYS A 89 17.48 -9.76 24.10
CA CYS A 89 17.41 -11.17 23.72
C CYS A 89 17.89 -12.07 24.87
N PRO A 90 17.09 -13.04 25.33
CA PRO A 90 17.36 -13.76 26.57
C PRO A 90 18.46 -14.82 26.43
N ILE A 91 18.78 -15.23 25.21
CA ILE A 91 19.84 -16.20 24.93
C ILE A 91 21.09 -15.47 24.46
N ALA A 92 22.21 -15.69 25.14
CA ALA A 92 23.49 -15.10 24.77
C ALA A 92 23.90 -15.50 23.34
N GLY A 93 24.39 -14.54 22.56
CA GLY A 93 24.76 -14.74 21.15
C GLY A 93 23.59 -14.68 20.16
N THR A 94 22.38 -14.33 20.64
CA THR A 94 21.22 -14.05 19.77
C THR A 94 20.97 -12.55 19.67
N LYS A 95 20.52 -12.09 18.50
CA LYS A 95 20.19 -10.68 18.22
C LYS A 95 18.79 -10.58 17.63
N ARG A 96 18.13 -9.43 17.82
CA ARG A 96 16.84 -9.16 17.18
C ARG A 96 17.01 -9.20 15.66
N GLU A 97 15.99 -9.70 14.97
CA GLU A 97 15.97 -9.72 13.51
C GLU A 97 16.06 -8.29 12.94
N PHE A 98 15.46 -7.31 13.61
CA PHE A 98 15.59 -5.86 13.36
C PHE A 98 15.25 -5.11 14.66
N GLU A 99 15.57 -3.81 14.71
CA GLU A 99 15.25 -3.00 15.90
C GLU A 99 13.74 -2.94 16.15
N PRO A 100 13.26 -3.25 17.37
CA PRO A 100 11.86 -3.14 17.73
C PRO A 100 11.30 -1.75 17.43
N VAL A 101 10.17 -1.70 16.71
CA VAL A 101 9.47 -0.42 16.48
C VAL A 101 8.69 -0.07 17.75
N VAL A 102 9.04 1.07 18.34
CA VAL A 102 8.52 1.53 19.64
C VAL A 102 7.69 2.80 19.54
N ASP A 103 7.32 3.19 18.32
CA ASP A 103 6.52 4.38 18.07
C ASP A 103 5.64 4.18 16.82
N ILE A 104 4.36 3.79 17.03
CA ILE A 104 3.44 3.47 15.93
C ILE A 104 2.11 4.20 16.11
N HIS A 105 1.64 4.90 15.08
CA HIS A 105 0.25 5.32 14.97
C HIS A 105 -0.53 4.31 14.15
N ILE A 106 -1.68 3.84 14.63
CA ILE A 106 -2.52 2.86 13.93
C ILE A 106 -3.93 3.40 13.76
N GLY A 107 -4.32 3.66 12.52
CA GLY A 107 -5.65 4.13 12.13
C GLY A 107 -6.37 3.11 11.28
N ILE A 108 -7.71 3.13 11.34
CA ILE A 108 -8.56 2.34 10.44
C ILE A 108 -9.45 3.30 9.65
N ILE A 109 -9.65 3.02 8.37
CA ILE A 109 -10.67 3.64 7.53
C ILE A 109 -11.48 2.54 6.85
N SER A 110 -12.72 2.84 6.47
CA SER A 110 -13.55 1.89 5.71
C SER A 110 -13.58 2.21 4.22
N SER A 111 -14.03 1.25 3.40
CA SER A 111 -14.32 1.45 1.97
C SER A 111 -15.52 2.39 1.71
N SER A 112 -16.28 2.75 2.74
CA SER A 112 -17.55 3.50 2.62
C SER A 112 -17.38 5.01 2.62
N ILE A 113 -17.43 5.64 1.44
CA ILE A 113 -17.37 7.11 1.28
C ILE A 113 -18.66 7.73 0.70
N GLY A 114 -19.77 6.98 0.78
CA GLY A 114 -21.12 7.44 0.42
C GLY A 114 -21.48 7.31 -1.06
N GLY A 115 -22.74 7.66 -1.40
CA GLY A 115 -23.27 7.53 -2.77
C GLY A 115 -22.89 8.65 -3.74
N HIS A 116 -21.95 9.53 -3.40
CA HIS A 116 -21.51 10.66 -4.24
C HIS A 116 -22.64 11.60 -4.73
N GLY A 117 -23.72 11.73 -3.94
CA GLY A 117 -24.91 12.52 -4.29
C GLY A 117 -26.06 11.71 -4.91
N ALA A 118 -25.90 10.40 -5.10
CA ALA A 118 -26.97 9.47 -5.44
C ALA A 118 -27.92 9.20 -4.27
N ASP A 119 -28.98 8.44 -4.52
CA ASP A 119 -29.95 7.98 -3.53
C ASP A 119 -29.55 6.67 -2.81
N SER A 120 -28.43 6.07 -3.19
CA SER A 120 -27.79 4.97 -2.44
C SER A 120 -26.88 5.51 -1.32
N CYS A 121 -26.51 4.62 -0.40
CA CYS A 121 -25.52 4.88 0.65
C CYS A 121 -25.70 6.25 1.34
N PRO A 122 -26.87 6.52 1.92
CA PRO A 122 -27.12 7.79 2.60
C PRO A 122 -26.24 7.88 3.85
N ASP A 123 -25.85 9.10 4.24
CA ASP A 123 -25.12 9.37 5.49
C ASP A 123 -25.76 8.74 6.74
N GLN A 124 -27.09 8.56 6.72
CA GLN A 124 -27.83 7.87 7.76
C GLN A 124 -28.95 7.01 7.17
N GLU A 125 -29.06 5.77 7.62
CA GLU A 125 -30.23 4.91 7.39
C GLU A 125 -30.71 4.27 8.71
N ASN A 126 -31.98 3.84 8.80
CA ASN A 126 -32.58 3.44 10.09
C ASN A 126 -33.02 1.96 10.14
N ASN A 127 -32.76 1.18 9.09
CA ASN A 127 -33.28 -0.17 8.94
C ASN A 127 -32.25 -1.24 9.32
N THR A 128 -30.99 -1.11 8.91
CA THR A 128 -30.00 -2.18 9.09
C THR A 128 -29.53 -2.30 10.55
N CYS A 129 -29.55 -1.20 11.31
CA CYS A 129 -29.19 -1.16 12.73
C CYS A 129 -30.37 -0.95 13.69
N ALA A 130 -31.61 -1.16 13.23
CA ALA A 130 -32.80 -0.86 14.02
C ALA A 130 -32.73 -1.51 15.43
N PRO A 131 -33.00 -0.75 16.52
CA PRO A 131 -33.61 0.58 16.55
C PRO A 131 -32.64 1.76 16.37
N ASN A 132 -31.33 1.52 16.28
CA ASN A 132 -30.33 2.57 16.10
C ASN A 132 -30.19 2.98 14.62
N PRO A 133 -29.83 4.23 14.34
CA PRO A 133 -29.39 4.63 13.01
C PRO A 133 -28.03 4.00 12.65
N ASN A 134 -27.89 3.57 11.40
CA ASN A 134 -26.63 3.19 10.79
C ASN A 134 -25.99 4.41 10.10
N PHE A 135 -24.71 4.67 10.40
CA PHE A 135 -23.90 5.74 9.80
C PHE A 135 -22.73 5.20 8.94
N THR A 136 -22.55 3.88 8.85
CA THR A 136 -21.41 3.23 8.18
C THR A 136 -21.46 3.32 6.65
N ASN A 137 -22.59 3.73 6.05
CA ASN A 137 -22.72 3.92 4.60
C ASN A 137 -21.86 5.07 4.05
N ASN A 138 -21.46 6.01 4.91
CA ASN A 138 -20.58 7.11 4.53
C ASN A 138 -19.72 7.52 5.73
N ASP A 139 -18.60 6.84 5.89
CA ASP A 139 -17.57 7.18 6.88
C ASP A 139 -16.66 8.33 6.42
N LYS A 140 -16.88 8.87 5.21
CA LYS A 140 -16.23 10.08 4.68
C LYS A 140 -14.71 9.99 4.61
N GLY A 141 -14.12 8.80 4.66
CA GLY A 141 -12.68 8.61 4.79
C GLY A 141 -12.12 9.11 6.13
N HIS A 142 -12.95 9.29 7.15
CA HIS A 142 -12.51 9.60 8.51
C HIS A 142 -11.93 8.35 9.16
N LEU A 143 -11.06 8.56 10.15
CA LEU A 143 -10.61 7.46 10.99
C LEU A 143 -11.79 6.85 11.77
N VAL A 144 -11.85 5.52 11.78
CA VAL A 144 -12.90 4.73 12.42
C VAL A 144 -12.35 4.10 13.70
N ALA A 145 -13.00 4.40 14.83
CA ALA A 145 -12.69 3.83 16.14
C ALA A 145 -13.85 3.08 16.79
N ARG A 146 -14.98 2.92 16.09
CA ARG A 146 -16.17 2.29 16.65
C ARG A 146 -15.91 0.83 17.01
N SER A 147 -16.58 0.36 18.06
CA SER A 147 -16.51 -1.04 18.50
C SER A 147 -17.57 -1.94 17.86
N ASP A 148 -18.62 -1.35 17.29
CA ASP A 148 -19.73 -2.03 16.63
C ASP A 148 -20.34 -1.12 15.55
N GLU A 149 -20.77 -1.71 14.45
CA GLU A 149 -21.34 -1.03 13.28
C GLU A 149 -22.70 -0.38 13.56
N CYS A 150 -23.44 -0.90 14.55
CA CYS A 150 -24.78 -0.48 14.94
C CYS A 150 -24.85 0.22 16.30
N GLY A 151 -23.70 0.54 16.91
CA GLY A 151 -23.63 1.20 18.20
C GLY A 151 -22.34 0.89 18.97
N GLY A 152 -22.44 0.73 20.29
CA GLY A 152 -21.30 0.36 21.15
C GLY A 152 -20.37 1.50 21.57
N GLY A 153 -20.32 2.59 20.78
CA GLY A 153 -19.40 3.71 21.00
C GLY A 153 -17.99 3.39 20.52
N ASP A 154 -17.08 4.33 20.73
CA ASP A 154 -15.70 4.21 20.25
C ASP A 154 -14.83 3.45 21.26
N VAL A 155 -13.93 2.64 20.71
CA VAL A 155 -12.77 2.11 21.43
C VAL A 155 -11.94 3.31 21.92
N PRO A 156 -11.42 3.28 23.17
CA PRO A 156 -10.53 4.34 23.65
C PRO A 156 -9.32 4.50 22.73
N THR A 157 -9.15 5.71 22.17
CA THR A 157 -8.06 6.07 21.25
C THR A 157 -7.17 7.14 21.85
N TYR A 158 -5.98 7.32 21.27
CA TYR A 158 -5.02 8.31 21.74
C TYR A 158 -5.63 9.71 21.70
N GLU A 159 -5.78 10.34 22.87
CA GLU A 159 -6.45 11.63 23.04
C GLU A 159 -7.87 11.73 22.42
N ASN A 160 -8.56 10.61 22.22
CA ASN A 160 -9.81 10.52 21.44
C ASN A 160 -9.68 10.98 19.97
N LYS A 161 -8.49 10.85 19.39
CA LYS A 161 -8.19 11.25 17.99
C LYS A 161 -8.47 10.14 16.97
N SER A 162 -9.18 9.08 17.38
CA SER A 162 -9.61 7.97 16.50
C SER A 162 -8.48 7.08 15.94
N PHE A 163 -7.26 7.19 16.45
CA PHE A 163 -6.16 6.25 16.20
C PHE A 163 -5.52 5.75 17.50
N LEU A 164 -4.84 4.61 17.44
CA LEU A 164 -4.04 4.06 18.54
C LEU A 164 -2.60 4.53 18.44
N ALA A 165 -1.97 4.89 19.56
CA ALA A 165 -0.56 5.27 19.61
C ALA A 165 0.22 4.28 20.49
N TRP A 166 1.10 3.49 19.87
CA TRP A 166 2.00 2.57 20.56
C TRP A 166 3.22 3.34 21.07
N ASP A 167 3.39 3.34 22.40
CA ASP A 167 4.44 4.10 23.09
C ASP A 167 4.95 3.34 24.34
N PRO A 168 5.61 2.18 24.18
CA PRO A 168 6.13 1.38 25.29
C PRO A 168 7.24 2.09 26.07
N LYS A 169 7.86 3.12 25.49
CA LYS A 169 8.87 3.95 26.16
C LYS A 169 8.28 5.18 26.85
N GLN A 170 6.96 5.40 26.74
CA GLN A 170 6.22 6.50 27.36
C GLN A 170 6.84 7.88 27.03
N LYS A 171 7.21 8.06 25.76
CA LYS A 171 7.82 9.28 25.22
C LYS A 171 6.79 10.31 24.74
N LEU A 172 5.59 9.88 24.36
CA LEU A 172 4.53 10.79 23.92
C LEU A 172 4.01 11.61 25.11
N THR A 173 3.42 12.77 24.80
CA THR A 173 2.79 13.64 25.80
C THR A 173 1.40 14.05 25.30
N PRO A 174 0.31 13.52 25.91
CA PRO A 174 0.29 12.50 26.98
C PRO A 174 0.86 11.14 26.52
N PRO A 175 1.23 10.23 27.45
CA PRO A 175 1.76 8.92 27.06
C PRO A 175 0.74 8.08 26.28
N GLY A 176 1.23 7.32 25.30
CA GLY A 176 0.43 6.35 24.55
C GLY A 176 0.29 4.99 25.25
N GLU A 177 -0.20 4.00 24.51
CA GLU A 177 -0.35 2.63 24.99
C GLU A 177 1.02 1.96 25.14
N GLY A 178 1.35 1.52 26.35
CA GLY A 178 2.62 0.84 26.65
C GLY A 178 2.51 -0.67 26.84
N ASN A 179 1.28 -1.20 26.89
CA ASN A 179 1.00 -2.62 27.04
C ASN A 179 0.53 -3.24 25.71
N LEU A 180 1.28 -4.24 25.27
CA LEU A 180 1.05 -4.89 23.97
C LEU A 180 -0.28 -5.64 23.89
N ASP A 181 -0.70 -6.28 24.98
CA ASP A 181 -1.97 -7.01 25.00
C ASP A 181 -3.15 -6.06 24.90
N ASN A 182 -3.09 -4.90 25.58
CA ASN A 182 -4.10 -3.85 25.45
C ASN A 182 -4.16 -3.30 24.02
N LEU A 183 -3.00 -3.00 23.40
CA LEU A 183 -2.95 -2.53 22.02
C LEU A 183 -3.62 -3.52 21.06
N VAL A 184 -3.31 -4.82 21.21
CA VAL A 184 -3.91 -5.90 20.41
C VAL A 184 -5.41 -5.97 20.62
N VAL A 185 -5.90 -5.91 21.87
CA VAL A 185 -7.35 -5.94 22.16
C VAL A 185 -8.06 -4.74 21.53
N SER A 186 -7.52 -3.53 21.69
CA SER A 186 -8.11 -2.32 21.11
C SER A 186 -8.18 -2.39 19.58
N LEU A 187 -7.09 -2.80 18.93
CA LEU A 187 -7.04 -2.91 17.48
C LEU A 187 -8.00 -3.98 16.94
N ARG A 188 -8.10 -5.13 17.60
CA ARG A 188 -9.07 -6.18 17.23
C ARG A 188 -10.51 -5.67 17.29
N ASN A 189 -10.85 -4.94 18.35
CA ASN A 189 -12.19 -4.35 18.50
C ASN A 189 -12.47 -3.32 17.40
N MET A 190 -11.50 -2.49 17.02
CA MET A 190 -11.66 -1.54 15.91
C MET A 190 -11.82 -2.25 14.55
N VAL A 191 -11.05 -3.33 14.30
CA VAL A 191 -11.16 -4.14 13.07
C VAL A 191 -12.56 -4.72 12.92
N ILE A 192 -13.07 -5.41 13.95
CA ILE A 192 -14.43 -5.98 13.92
C ILE A 192 -15.50 -4.89 13.93
N GLY A 193 -15.26 -3.79 14.64
CA GLY A 193 -16.18 -2.66 14.70
C GLY A 193 -16.32 -1.89 13.38
N THR A 194 -15.39 -2.05 12.43
CA THR A 194 -15.52 -1.49 11.07
C THR A 194 -16.80 -2.01 10.40
N GLY A 195 -17.12 -3.28 10.65
CA GLY A 195 -18.41 -3.87 10.31
C GLY A 195 -18.59 -4.31 8.87
N GLN A 196 -19.80 -4.74 8.51
CA GLN A 196 -20.15 -5.34 7.21
C GLN A 196 -21.43 -4.76 6.58
N ILE A 197 -21.92 -3.64 7.11
CA ILE A 197 -23.18 -3.00 6.68
C ILE A 197 -22.96 -1.60 6.09
N GLY A 198 -21.75 -1.37 5.58
CA GLY A 198 -21.39 -0.16 4.87
C GLY A 198 -22.06 -0.05 3.51
N CYS A 199 -21.58 0.92 2.74
CA CYS A 199 -21.97 1.12 1.36
C CYS A 199 -21.53 -0.08 0.51
N GLY A 200 -22.46 -0.64 -0.27
CA GLY A 200 -22.16 -1.70 -1.25
C GLY A 200 -21.56 -1.16 -2.56
N TYR A 201 -20.74 -0.11 -2.46
CA TYR A 201 -19.91 0.41 -3.53
C TYR A 201 -18.53 0.68 -2.92
N GLU A 202 -17.66 -0.30 -3.08
CA GLU A 202 -16.43 -0.50 -2.32
C GLU A 202 -15.34 0.43 -2.85
N ALA A 203 -15.28 1.67 -2.33
CA ALA A 203 -14.31 2.68 -2.77
C ALA A 203 -12.96 2.50 -2.05
N GLN A 204 -12.40 1.29 -2.12
CA GLN A 204 -11.21 0.90 -1.36
C GLN A 204 -9.98 1.74 -1.70
N LEU A 205 -9.80 2.16 -2.97
CA LEU A 205 -8.68 3.02 -3.36
C LEU A 205 -8.89 4.48 -2.97
N GLU A 206 -10.10 5.01 -3.18
CA GLU A 206 -10.41 6.41 -2.86
C GLU A 206 -10.52 6.66 -1.36
N SER A 207 -10.85 5.67 -0.54
CA SER A 207 -10.95 5.85 0.92
C SER A 207 -9.61 6.28 1.54
N TRP A 208 -8.52 5.55 1.28
CA TRP A 208 -7.19 5.93 1.78
C TRP A 208 -6.64 7.13 1.04
N TYR A 209 -6.92 7.29 -0.26
CA TYR A 209 -6.49 8.48 -0.99
C TYR A 209 -7.11 9.74 -0.38
N ARG A 210 -8.41 9.72 -0.09
CA ARG A 210 -9.14 10.83 0.52
C ARG A 210 -8.60 11.17 1.90
N PHE A 211 -8.34 10.16 2.74
CA PHE A 211 -7.77 10.41 4.07
C PHE A 211 -6.34 10.96 3.98
N LEU A 212 -5.47 10.31 3.20
CA LEU A 212 -4.03 10.54 3.25
C LEU A 212 -3.55 11.65 2.32
N ILE A 213 -4.10 11.74 1.11
CA ILE A 213 -3.47 12.44 -0.02
C ILE A 213 -4.33 13.56 -0.59
N ASP A 214 -5.66 13.47 -0.55
CA ASP A 214 -6.53 14.51 -1.10
C ASP A 214 -6.22 15.87 -0.42
N PRO A 215 -5.73 16.88 -1.16
CA PRO A 215 -5.41 18.17 -0.58
C PRO A 215 -6.67 18.96 -0.20
N GLU A 216 -7.82 18.69 -0.84
CA GLU A 216 -9.06 19.44 -0.69
C GLU A 216 -10.27 18.50 -0.47
N PRO A 217 -10.24 17.65 0.58
CA PRO A 217 -11.32 16.70 0.88
C PRO A 217 -12.62 17.48 1.08
N TYR A 218 -13.67 17.12 0.35
CA TYR A 218 -14.95 17.83 0.39
C TYR A 218 -15.72 17.58 1.69
N GLU A 219 -16.45 18.56 2.21
CA GLU A 219 -17.33 18.38 3.38
C GLU A 219 -18.59 17.58 3.00
N LYS A 220 -19.13 17.84 1.80
CA LYS A 220 -20.32 17.19 1.26
C LYS A 220 -20.33 17.26 -0.28
N ILE A 221 -21.23 16.48 -0.88
CA ILE A 221 -21.52 16.55 -2.32
C ILE A 221 -23.00 16.87 -2.51
N THR A 222 -23.29 17.74 -3.47
CA THR A 222 -24.68 17.98 -3.92
C THR A 222 -24.82 17.60 -5.39
N ALA A 223 -25.91 16.90 -5.73
CA ALA A 223 -26.26 16.58 -7.11
C ALA A 223 -27.46 17.42 -7.54
N ILE A 224 -27.23 18.37 -8.45
CA ILE A 224 -28.27 19.25 -9.01
C ILE A 224 -28.22 19.13 -10.53
N ASP A 225 -29.39 19.00 -11.16
CA ASP A 225 -29.53 18.89 -12.63
C ASP A 225 -28.61 17.83 -13.27
N GLY A 226 -28.47 16.67 -12.60
CA GLY A 226 -27.64 15.56 -13.08
C GLY A 226 -26.14 15.79 -12.95
N LYS A 227 -25.71 16.73 -12.09
CA LYS A 227 -24.31 17.05 -11.84
C LYS A 227 -23.99 17.08 -10.35
N ALA A 228 -23.19 16.11 -9.91
CA ALA A 228 -22.53 16.10 -8.61
C ALA A 228 -21.45 17.20 -8.55
N THR A 229 -21.45 17.96 -7.45
CA THR A 229 -20.47 19.00 -7.16
C THR A 229 -19.98 18.85 -5.72
N PRO A 230 -18.68 18.60 -5.50
CA PRO A 230 -18.10 18.62 -4.17
C PRO A 230 -18.09 20.04 -3.60
N GLU A 231 -18.49 20.20 -2.33
CA GLU A 231 -18.63 21.49 -1.64
C GLU A 231 -17.87 21.48 -0.31
N GLY A 232 -17.30 22.64 0.06
CA GLY A 232 -16.60 22.83 1.34
C GLY A 232 -15.28 22.06 1.44
N LEU A 233 -14.69 22.15 2.63
CA LEU A 233 -13.51 21.41 3.07
C LEU A 233 -13.85 20.63 4.34
N ASP A 234 -13.51 19.35 4.36
CA ASP A 234 -13.71 18.47 5.51
C ASP A 234 -12.65 18.76 6.58
N GLN A 235 -12.94 19.72 7.45
CA GLN A 235 -12.03 20.14 8.51
C GLN A 235 -11.76 19.02 9.53
N THR A 236 -12.71 18.11 9.72
CA THR A 236 -12.52 16.96 10.62
C THR A 236 -11.49 16.01 10.06
N LEU A 237 -11.59 15.65 8.78
CA LEU A 237 -10.59 14.82 8.11
C LEU A 237 -9.22 15.48 8.12
N LEU A 238 -9.14 16.76 7.77
CA LEU A 238 -7.87 17.50 7.74
C LEU A 238 -7.19 17.53 9.12
N ALA A 239 -7.96 17.73 10.19
CA ALA A 239 -7.44 17.69 11.56
C ALA A 239 -6.98 16.28 11.95
N GLN A 240 -7.78 15.25 11.69
CA GLN A 240 -7.39 13.86 11.95
C GLN A 240 -6.12 13.46 11.20
N ARG A 241 -5.99 13.85 9.93
CA ARG A 241 -4.80 13.59 9.13
C ARG A 241 -3.56 14.25 9.74
N ALA A 242 -3.65 15.52 10.11
CA ALA A 242 -2.53 16.27 10.70
C ALA A 242 -2.12 15.70 12.08
N ASP A 243 -3.08 15.23 12.88
CA ASP A 243 -2.82 14.56 14.15
C ASP A 243 -2.20 13.16 13.97
N PHE A 244 -2.56 12.45 12.89
CA PHE A 244 -2.15 11.07 12.64
C PHE A 244 -0.80 10.97 11.93
N LEU A 245 -0.60 11.71 10.83
CA LEU A 245 0.59 11.56 9.97
C LEU A 245 1.78 12.33 10.51
N ARG A 246 2.93 11.65 10.53
CA ARG A 246 4.21 12.21 10.95
C ARG A 246 5.20 12.20 9.79
N PRO A 247 5.80 13.34 9.42
CA PRO A 247 6.63 13.40 8.22
C PRO A 247 7.92 12.57 8.30
N ASP A 248 8.37 12.17 9.49
CA ASP A 248 9.55 11.34 9.71
C ASP A 248 9.23 9.84 9.93
N SER A 249 8.00 9.40 9.65
CA SER A 249 7.58 8.00 9.76
C SER A 249 7.59 7.27 8.42
N LEU A 250 7.73 5.94 8.48
CA LEU A 250 7.30 5.06 7.39
C LEU A 250 5.77 5.02 7.39
N LEU A 251 5.16 5.18 6.22
CA LEU A 251 3.72 5.04 6.02
C LEU A 251 3.43 3.65 5.43
N ALA A 252 2.67 2.83 6.15
CA ALA A 252 2.20 1.53 5.68
C ALA A 252 0.67 1.56 5.54
N ILE A 253 0.17 1.27 4.33
CA ILE A 253 -1.26 1.20 4.03
C ILE A 253 -1.59 -0.26 3.73
N ILE A 254 -2.51 -0.86 4.47
CA ILE A 254 -2.94 -2.25 4.27
C ILE A 254 -4.42 -2.26 3.91
N MET A 255 -4.73 -2.70 2.70
CA MET A 255 -6.10 -2.89 2.21
C MET A 255 -6.55 -4.33 2.47
N LEU A 256 -7.79 -4.49 2.92
CA LEU A 256 -8.48 -5.77 3.00
C LEU A 256 -9.82 -5.64 2.26
N THR A 257 -9.95 -6.30 1.12
CA THR A 257 -11.18 -6.30 0.30
C THR A 257 -11.35 -7.67 -0.37
N ASP A 258 -12.60 -8.13 -0.50
CA ASP A 258 -12.92 -9.32 -1.29
C ASP A 258 -13.54 -9.00 -2.66
N GLU A 259 -13.73 -7.73 -2.98
CA GLU A 259 -14.28 -7.20 -4.24
C GLU A 259 -13.29 -6.27 -4.94
N ASN A 260 -13.61 -5.91 -6.19
CA ASN A 260 -12.81 -5.00 -7.02
C ASN A 260 -13.22 -3.54 -6.75
N ASP A 261 -12.25 -2.63 -6.77
CA ASP A 261 -12.44 -1.22 -6.43
C ASP A 261 -13.54 -0.51 -7.24
N CYS A 262 -14.42 0.17 -6.51
CA CYS A 262 -15.53 0.97 -7.00
C CYS A 262 -15.36 2.46 -6.62
N SER A 263 -14.15 2.99 -6.77
CA SER A 263 -13.82 4.39 -6.49
C SER A 263 -14.41 5.39 -7.51
N ILE A 264 -15.71 5.65 -7.37
CA ILE A 264 -16.50 6.54 -8.23
C ILE A 264 -16.00 8.00 -8.10
N LYS A 265 -15.86 8.68 -9.24
CA LYS A 265 -15.54 10.12 -9.28
C LYS A 265 -16.67 10.94 -8.64
N GLU A 266 -16.34 11.83 -7.73
CA GLU A 266 -17.31 12.60 -6.92
C GLU A 266 -17.94 13.82 -7.62
N PHE A 267 -17.73 13.98 -8.93
CA PHE A 267 -18.16 15.17 -9.67
C PHE A 267 -18.91 14.82 -10.95
N GLY A 268 -19.56 15.80 -11.57
CA GLY A 268 -20.17 15.60 -12.87
C GLY A 268 -21.31 14.58 -12.83
N GLN A 269 -21.40 13.77 -13.87
CA GLN A 269 -22.43 12.73 -14.00
C GLN A 269 -22.08 11.42 -13.28
N PHE A 270 -20.90 11.32 -12.64
CA PHE A 270 -20.35 10.02 -12.29
C PHE A 270 -21.09 9.31 -11.14
N PHE A 271 -21.80 10.08 -10.30
CA PHE A 271 -22.69 9.54 -9.28
C PHE A 271 -23.83 8.67 -9.82
N PHE A 272 -24.14 8.72 -11.13
CA PHE A 272 -25.16 7.83 -11.72
C PHE A 272 -24.80 6.34 -11.59
N ALA A 273 -23.52 5.98 -11.40
CA ALA A 273 -23.14 4.61 -11.05
C ALA A 273 -23.85 4.15 -9.76
N ALA A 274 -24.05 5.06 -8.81
CA ALA A 274 -24.67 4.77 -7.52
C ALA A 274 -26.19 5.00 -7.50
N GLN A 275 -26.79 5.59 -8.54
CA GLN A 275 -28.22 5.96 -8.58
C GLN A 275 -29.17 4.75 -8.68
N LEU A 276 -29.99 4.47 -7.68
CA LEU A 276 -30.90 3.33 -7.65
C LEU A 276 -32.29 3.63 -8.22
N LYS A 277 -32.80 4.85 -8.05
CA LYS A 277 -34.18 5.19 -8.45
C LYS A 277 -34.27 6.48 -9.27
N ASN A 278 -35.23 6.52 -10.18
CA ASN A 278 -35.68 7.74 -10.83
C ASN A 278 -36.45 8.63 -9.85
N ALA A 279 -36.64 9.91 -10.19
CA ALA A 279 -37.41 10.86 -9.38
C ALA A 279 -38.87 10.43 -9.11
N ASN A 280 -39.44 9.57 -9.96
CA ASN A 280 -40.78 8.99 -9.79
C ASN A 280 -40.79 7.71 -8.92
N GLY A 281 -39.64 7.30 -8.37
CA GLY A 281 -39.48 6.12 -7.52
C GLY A 281 -39.31 4.79 -8.25
N THR A 282 -39.34 4.76 -9.59
CA THR A 282 -39.04 3.55 -10.38
C THR A 282 -37.54 3.24 -10.39
N PRO A 283 -37.12 1.98 -10.61
CA PRO A 283 -35.70 1.65 -10.77
C PRO A 283 -35.03 2.53 -11.83
N PHE A 284 -33.85 3.07 -11.49
CA PHE A 284 -33.01 3.78 -12.43
C PHE A 284 -32.13 2.79 -13.16
N HIS A 285 -32.08 2.90 -14.49
CA HIS A 285 -31.14 2.15 -15.31
C HIS A 285 -30.29 3.08 -16.16
N LEU A 286 -29.00 2.77 -16.24
CA LEU A 286 -28.07 3.49 -17.09
C LEU A 286 -28.45 3.34 -18.57
N PRO A 287 -28.20 4.36 -19.40
CA PRO A 287 -28.32 4.22 -20.85
C PRO A 287 -27.33 3.19 -21.38
N ARG A 288 -27.70 2.54 -22.49
CA ARG A 288 -26.81 1.60 -23.18
C ARG A 288 -25.50 2.28 -23.60
N ALA A 289 -24.41 1.52 -23.64
CA ALA A 289 -23.23 1.88 -24.42
C ALA A 289 -23.50 1.85 -25.94
N ARG A 290 -22.77 2.65 -26.70
CA ARG A 290 -22.73 2.54 -28.16
C ARG A 290 -22.07 1.23 -28.60
N ALA A 291 -22.45 0.73 -29.78
CA ALA A 291 -22.00 -0.56 -30.30
C ALA A 291 -20.47 -0.67 -30.44
N GLU A 292 -19.78 0.44 -30.68
CA GLU A 292 -18.31 0.50 -30.73
C GLU A 292 -17.67 0.02 -29.42
N CYS A 293 -18.30 0.27 -28.27
CA CYS A 293 -17.79 -0.17 -26.97
C CYS A 293 -17.68 -1.69 -26.84
N ALA A 294 -18.60 -2.44 -27.47
CA ALA A 294 -18.57 -3.90 -27.45
C ALA A 294 -17.38 -4.45 -28.25
N ALA A 295 -16.93 -3.75 -29.29
CA ALA A 295 -15.74 -4.13 -30.05
C ALA A 295 -14.45 -3.66 -29.36
N ASN A 296 -14.38 -2.37 -29.03
CA ASN A 296 -13.20 -1.75 -28.42
C ASN A 296 -13.63 -0.65 -27.42
N PRO A 297 -13.48 -0.86 -26.10
CA PRO A 297 -13.84 0.13 -25.08
C PRO A 297 -12.91 1.36 -25.09
N ASN A 298 -11.74 1.25 -25.73
CA ASN A 298 -10.80 2.37 -25.95
C ASN A 298 -11.09 3.14 -27.25
N ASP A 299 -12.13 2.76 -28.02
CA ASP A 299 -12.53 3.52 -29.20
C ASP A 299 -13.01 4.92 -28.79
N PRO A 300 -12.59 6.01 -29.46
CA PRO A 300 -13.08 7.36 -29.18
C PRO A 300 -14.62 7.50 -29.29
N CYS A 301 -15.25 6.61 -30.07
CA CYS A 301 -16.69 6.50 -30.22
C CYS A 301 -17.36 5.55 -29.22
N CYS A 302 -16.59 4.89 -28.35
CA CYS A 302 -17.16 4.21 -27.19
C CYS A 302 -17.65 5.26 -26.16
N LEU A 303 -18.93 5.61 -26.25
CA LEU A 303 -19.62 6.58 -25.42
C LEU A 303 -20.95 6.00 -24.94
N SER A 304 -21.54 6.57 -23.89
CA SER A 304 -22.91 6.25 -23.52
C SER A 304 -23.88 6.79 -24.57
N CYS A 305 -24.94 6.05 -24.88
CA CYS A 305 -26.04 6.52 -25.71
C CYS A 305 -26.81 7.70 -25.08
N GLY A 306 -26.63 7.93 -23.76
CA GLY A 306 -27.14 9.12 -23.08
C GLY A 306 -26.31 10.39 -23.30
N GLN A 307 -25.14 10.29 -23.92
CA GLN A 307 -24.24 11.42 -24.18
C GLN A 307 -24.32 11.89 -25.63
N ASN A 308 -23.89 13.14 -25.88
CA ASN A 308 -23.75 13.66 -27.24
C ASN A 308 -22.65 12.87 -27.97
N PRO A 309 -22.94 12.21 -29.11
CA PRO A 309 -21.96 11.40 -29.84
C PRO A 309 -20.90 12.23 -30.58
N GLY A 310 -21.05 13.56 -30.65
CA GLY A 310 -20.09 14.43 -31.33
C GLY A 310 -19.99 14.10 -32.83
N SER A 311 -18.77 13.75 -33.28
CA SER A 311 -18.49 13.39 -34.67
C SER A 311 -18.68 11.90 -34.99
N CYS A 312 -19.10 11.09 -34.00
CA CYS A 312 -19.27 9.67 -34.20
C CYS A 312 -20.49 9.33 -35.06
N PRO A 313 -20.46 8.20 -35.79
CA PRO A 313 -21.57 7.79 -36.63
C PRO A 313 -22.85 7.57 -35.80
N MET A 314 -24.02 7.75 -36.41
CA MET A 314 -25.27 7.43 -35.72
C MET A 314 -25.30 5.93 -35.38
N ASP A 315 -25.50 5.62 -34.10
CA ASP A 315 -25.74 4.25 -33.65
C ASP A 315 -27.26 4.04 -33.49
N PRO A 316 -27.91 3.25 -34.35
CA PRO A 316 -29.35 3.00 -34.27
C PRO A 316 -29.73 2.18 -33.03
N THR A 317 -28.78 1.49 -32.38
CA THR A 317 -29.05 0.67 -31.19
C THR A 317 -29.26 1.51 -29.92
N CYS A 318 -28.91 2.80 -29.97
CA CYS A 318 -29.11 3.75 -28.88
C CYS A 318 -30.56 4.15 -28.63
N PHE A 319 -31.47 3.91 -29.58
CA PHE A 319 -32.83 4.42 -29.52
C PHE A 319 -33.87 3.30 -29.49
N ASP A 320 -34.96 3.52 -28.73
CA ASP A 320 -36.14 2.67 -28.76
C ASP A 320 -37.02 2.95 -30.01
N ALA A 321 -38.12 2.22 -30.16
CA ALA A 321 -39.04 2.39 -31.29
C ALA A 321 -39.71 3.78 -31.36
N ASN A 322 -39.67 4.54 -30.26
CA ASN A 322 -40.20 5.90 -30.14
C ASN A 322 -39.10 6.97 -30.27
N ASN A 323 -37.87 6.57 -30.63
CA ASN A 323 -36.71 7.43 -30.76
C ASN A 323 -36.24 8.07 -29.44
N ASN A 324 -36.56 7.47 -28.30
CA ASN A 324 -35.98 7.83 -27.00
C ASN A 324 -34.68 7.05 -26.77
N VAL A 325 -33.76 7.60 -25.98
CA VAL A 325 -32.56 6.87 -25.56
C VAL A 325 -32.97 5.61 -24.80
N LYS A 326 -32.47 4.47 -25.25
CA LYS A 326 -32.78 3.16 -24.67
C LYS A 326 -32.01 2.98 -23.35
N ALA A 327 -32.74 2.88 -22.25
CA ALA A 327 -32.21 2.43 -20.97
C ALA A 327 -31.95 0.91 -20.99
N LEU A 328 -30.99 0.46 -20.20
CA LEU A 328 -30.73 -0.95 -19.97
C LEU A 328 -31.88 -1.62 -19.20
N THR A 329 -31.98 -2.94 -19.31
CA THR A 329 -32.92 -3.75 -18.52
C THR A 329 -32.35 -4.13 -17.15
N ASP A 330 -33.19 -4.63 -16.24
CA ASP A 330 -32.75 -5.13 -14.92
C ASP A 330 -31.59 -6.13 -15.03
N ALA A 331 -31.63 -7.03 -16.03
CA ALA A 331 -30.59 -8.04 -16.24
C ALA A 331 -29.30 -7.50 -16.89
N GLU A 332 -29.36 -6.32 -17.54
CA GLU A 332 -28.17 -5.67 -18.13
C GLU A 332 -27.52 -4.69 -17.15
N ASP A 333 -28.28 -4.15 -16.20
CA ASP A 333 -27.88 -3.11 -15.25
C ASP A 333 -28.27 -3.45 -13.80
N ALA A 334 -27.77 -4.59 -13.32
CA ALA A 334 -27.77 -4.88 -11.89
C ALA A 334 -26.87 -3.87 -11.16
N SER A 335 -27.43 -3.17 -10.16
CA SER A 335 -26.76 -2.07 -9.47
C SER A 335 -25.44 -2.48 -8.81
N ASN A 336 -25.41 -3.68 -8.21
CA ASN A 336 -24.22 -4.25 -7.54
C ASN A 336 -23.02 -4.41 -8.48
N LEU A 337 -23.26 -4.49 -9.80
CA LEU A 337 -22.22 -4.72 -10.78
C LEU A 337 -21.82 -3.45 -11.53
N ARG A 338 -22.33 -2.26 -11.18
CA ARG A 338 -22.07 -1.06 -11.97
C ARG A 338 -20.62 -0.60 -12.00
N CYS A 339 -19.79 -1.15 -11.12
CA CYS A 339 -18.35 -0.92 -11.14
C CYS A 339 -17.56 -1.92 -12.01
N PHE A 340 -18.22 -2.95 -12.54
CA PHE A 340 -17.65 -3.95 -13.46
C PHE A 340 -17.89 -3.60 -14.94
N ASP A 341 -16.83 -3.70 -15.77
CA ASP A 341 -16.82 -3.58 -17.24
C ASP A 341 -17.58 -2.36 -17.81
N GLN A 342 -17.37 -1.21 -17.18
CA GLN A 342 -18.23 -0.03 -17.31
C GLN A 342 -18.24 0.57 -18.72
N LYS A 343 -17.08 0.62 -19.38
CA LYS A 343 -16.99 1.14 -20.76
C LYS A 343 -17.78 0.27 -21.73
N ARG A 344 -17.70 -1.06 -21.63
CA ARG A 344 -18.46 -1.95 -22.53
C ARG A 344 -19.96 -1.93 -22.23
N ARG A 345 -20.34 -1.81 -20.97
CA ARG A 345 -21.74 -1.86 -20.53
C ARG A 345 -22.46 -0.52 -20.66
N PHE A 346 -21.81 0.56 -20.28
CA PHE A 346 -22.42 1.89 -20.14
C PHE A 346 -21.77 2.96 -21.03
N GLY A 347 -20.60 2.69 -21.61
CA GLY A 347 -19.87 3.67 -22.43
C GLY A 347 -19.17 4.77 -21.64
N ILE A 348 -19.28 4.73 -20.31
CA ILE A 348 -18.68 5.66 -19.36
C ILE A 348 -17.75 4.88 -18.46
N ASP A 349 -16.60 5.48 -18.14
CA ASP A 349 -15.77 5.06 -17.00
C ASP A 349 -16.13 5.97 -15.84
N PHE A 350 -16.77 5.40 -14.81
CA PHE A 350 -17.23 6.13 -13.62
C PHE A 350 -16.12 6.32 -12.58
N LEU A 351 -15.02 5.59 -12.68
CA LEU A 351 -14.01 5.55 -11.62
C LEU A 351 -12.86 6.51 -11.88
N TYR A 352 -12.08 6.77 -10.84
CA TYR A 352 -10.79 7.41 -11.00
C TYR A 352 -9.80 6.47 -11.72
N PRO A 353 -8.89 7.04 -12.53
CA PRO A 353 -7.83 6.26 -13.18
C PRO A 353 -6.78 5.81 -12.17
N ILE A 354 -6.14 4.67 -12.44
CA ILE A 354 -5.06 4.10 -11.60
C ILE A 354 -3.90 5.08 -11.38
N ASP A 355 -3.61 5.94 -12.35
CA ASP A 355 -2.56 6.97 -12.26
C ASP A 355 -2.78 7.95 -11.10
N ARG A 356 -4.02 8.18 -10.66
CA ARG A 356 -4.32 9.02 -9.48
C ARG A 356 -3.65 8.45 -8.23
N TYR A 357 -3.85 7.15 -8.00
CA TYR A 357 -3.34 6.44 -6.83
C TYR A 357 -1.82 6.28 -6.90
N THR A 358 -1.30 5.96 -8.09
CA THR A 358 0.15 5.87 -8.32
C THR A 358 0.81 7.22 -8.03
N THR A 359 0.32 8.31 -8.63
CA THR A 359 0.84 9.66 -8.41
C THR A 359 0.73 10.06 -6.94
N GLY A 360 -0.40 9.77 -6.29
CA GLY A 360 -0.60 10.06 -4.88
C GLY A 360 0.41 9.38 -3.95
N LEU A 361 0.89 8.19 -4.31
CA LEU A 361 1.85 7.41 -3.51
C LEU A 361 3.32 7.71 -3.86
N THR A 362 3.61 8.32 -5.02
CA THR A 362 5.00 8.47 -5.50
C THR A 362 5.43 9.90 -5.79
N SER A 363 4.50 10.85 -5.94
CA SER A 363 4.79 12.24 -6.32
C SER A 363 4.63 13.19 -5.15
N VAL A 364 5.60 14.10 -4.97
CA VAL A 364 5.57 15.20 -3.98
C VAL A 364 4.49 16.24 -4.22
N THR A 365 3.84 16.23 -5.39
CA THR A 365 2.68 17.07 -5.70
C THR A 365 1.55 16.26 -6.30
N VAL A 366 0.32 16.71 -6.06
CA VAL A 366 -0.92 16.12 -6.57
C VAL A 366 -1.87 17.23 -7.05
N PRO A 367 -2.77 16.96 -8.02
CA PRO A 367 -3.76 17.95 -8.43
C PRO A 367 -4.79 18.20 -7.31
N ASN A 368 -5.08 19.47 -7.04
CA ASN A 368 -6.24 19.88 -6.25
C ASN A 368 -7.54 19.74 -7.07
N ARG A 369 -8.70 20.13 -6.51
CA ARG A 369 -10.00 20.01 -7.19
C ARG A 369 -10.08 20.84 -8.48
N ALA A 370 -9.31 21.93 -8.57
CA ALA A 370 -9.21 22.75 -9.77
C ALA A 370 -8.23 22.19 -10.83
N GLY A 371 -7.49 21.13 -10.51
CA GLY A 371 -6.46 20.53 -11.35
C GLY A 371 -5.09 21.20 -11.25
N GLU A 372 -4.90 22.10 -10.29
CA GLU A 372 -3.61 22.74 -10.03
C GLU A 372 -2.73 21.81 -9.19
N LEU A 373 -1.45 21.68 -9.54
CA LEU A 373 -0.51 20.88 -8.76
C LEU A 373 -0.19 21.60 -7.46
N VAL A 374 -0.47 20.94 -6.34
CA VAL A 374 -0.22 21.42 -4.98
C VAL A 374 0.60 20.39 -4.20
N PRO A 375 1.25 20.77 -3.09
CA PRO A 375 1.99 19.83 -2.25
C PRO A 375 1.14 18.63 -1.84
N ASN A 376 1.71 17.43 -1.98
CA ASN A 376 1.08 16.20 -1.55
C ASN A 376 1.16 16.09 -0.02
N PRO A 377 0.04 15.93 0.71
CA PRO A 377 0.03 15.87 2.16
C PRO A 377 0.94 14.80 2.77
N ILE A 378 1.10 13.62 2.13
CA ILE A 378 1.99 12.58 2.67
C ILE A 378 3.49 12.87 2.47
N PHE A 379 3.81 13.89 1.66
CA PHE A 379 5.15 14.41 1.40
C PHE A 379 5.23 15.90 1.76
N SER A 380 4.55 16.30 2.82
CA SER A 380 4.57 17.66 3.34
C SER A 380 4.66 17.64 4.87
N ASP A 381 5.15 18.73 5.44
CA ASP A 381 4.99 19.02 6.86
C ASP A 381 3.56 19.52 7.11
N LEU A 382 2.73 18.68 7.73
CA LEU A 382 1.34 18.99 8.05
C LEU A 382 1.18 19.81 9.33
N ASN A 383 2.23 19.92 10.15
CA ASN A 383 2.21 20.66 11.40
C ASN A 383 3.45 21.57 11.53
N PRO A 384 3.51 22.68 10.76
CA PRO A 384 4.66 23.58 10.75
C PRO A 384 4.88 24.35 12.06
N LEU A 385 4.03 24.12 13.08
CA LEU A 385 4.16 24.72 14.40
C LEU A 385 4.98 23.86 15.36
N ASP A 386 5.24 22.59 15.02
CA ASP A 386 6.15 21.76 15.79
C ASP A 386 7.61 21.91 15.33
N SER A 387 8.51 21.16 15.96
CA SER A 387 9.93 21.19 15.62
C SER A 387 10.30 20.26 14.45
N ASN A 388 9.35 19.46 13.96
CA ASN A 388 9.52 18.41 12.96
C ASN A 388 9.22 18.93 11.55
N SER A 389 10.11 19.78 11.04
CA SER A 389 10.01 20.38 9.69
C SER A 389 10.42 19.44 8.55
N THR A 390 10.16 18.15 8.71
CA THR A 390 10.70 17.10 7.85
C THR A 390 9.71 16.76 6.76
N VAL A 391 10.17 16.01 5.75
CA VAL A 391 9.31 15.53 4.69
C VAL A 391 9.60 14.06 4.46
N ARG A 392 8.54 13.26 4.38
CA ARG A 392 8.63 11.82 4.16
C ARG A 392 9.26 11.54 2.81
N ASP A 393 10.20 10.60 2.78
CA ASP A 393 10.74 10.08 1.54
C ASP A 393 9.69 9.21 0.83
N ALA A 394 9.51 9.39 -0.47
CA ALA A 394 8.62 8.55 -1.28
C ALA A 394 8.89 7.05 -1.11
N GLY A 395 10.15 6.63 -0.92
CA GLY A 395 10.56 5.25 -0.67
C GLY A 395 10.12 4.67 0.68
N LEU A 396 9.51 5.48 1.56
CA LEU A 396 8.98 5.09 2.86
C LEU A 396 7.45 4.93 2.87
N VAL A 397 6.80 4.89 1.70
CA VAL A 397 5.36 4.68 1.57
C VAL A 397 5.09 3.29 0.99
N PHE A 398 4.47 2.41 1.75
CA PHE A 398 4.17 1.04 1.32
C PHE A 398 2.67 0.82 1.22
N LEU A 399 2.22 0.14 0.16
CA LEU A 399 0.84 -0.30 0.01
C LEU A 399 0.81 -1.82 -0.08
N ALA A 400 0.03 -2.43 0.79
CA ALA A 400 -0.28 -3.84 0.77
C ALA A 400 -1.76 -4.05 0.45
N GLY A 401 -2.06 -5.03 -0.40
CA GLY A 401 -3.43 -5.45 -0.65
C GLY A 401 -3.62 -6.93 -0.34
N ILE A 402 -4.49 -7.21 0.62
CA ILE A 402 -5.10 -8.53 0.85
C ILE A 402 -6.39 -8.52 0.03
N VAL A 403 -6.28 -8.95 -1.23
CA VAL A 403 -7.32 -8.77 -2.25
C VAL A 403 -7.75 -10.11 -2.84
N GLY A 404 -8.83 -10.12 -3.61
CA GLY A 404 -9.27 -11.32 -4.30
C GLY A 404 -8.34 -11.72 -5.45
N VAL A 405 -7.48 -12.70 -5.16
CA VAL A 405 -6.56 -13.36 -6.09
C VAL A 405 -6.30 -14.77 -5.55
N PRO A 406 -6.22 -15.83 -6.39
CA PRO A 406 -5.81 -17.15 -5.92
C PRO A 406 -4.44 -17.09 -5.23
N TRP A 407 -4.35 -17.55 -3.98
CA TRP A 407 -3.10 -17.52 -3.24
C TRP A 407 -2.01 -18.34 -3.94
N GLN A 408 -2.39 -19.37 -4.70
CA GLN A 408 -1.50 -20.25 -5.46
C GLN A 408 -0.69 -19.48 -6.50
N ASP A 409 -1.28 -18.45 -7.12
CA ASP A 409 -0.63 -17.71 -8.21
C ASP A 409 0.50 -16.81 -7.70
N ILE A 410 0.29 -16.27 -6.50
CA ILE A 410 1.19 -15.32 -5.86
C ILE A 410 2.09 -15.95 -4.79
N ALA A 411 1.94 -17.24 -4.51
CA ALA A 411 2.81 -17.97 -3.60
C ALA A 411 4.19 -18.21 -4.24
N ARG A 412 5.27 -18.14 -3.43
CA ARG A 412 6.62 -18.56 -3.89
C ARG A 412 6.64 -20.03 -4.32
N ASN A 413 5.81 -20.84 -3.68
CA ASN A 413 5.52 -22.21 -4.08
C ASN A 413 4.01 -22.44 -4.07
N LYS A 414 3.46 -22.73 -5.25
CA LYS A 414 2.03 -22.98 -5.46
C LYS A 414 1.44 -24.12 -4.60
N ASP A 415 2.27 -25.07 -4.16
CA ASP A 415 1.86 -26.21 -3.34
C ASP A 415 2.14 -26.00 -1.84
N ASP A 416 2.92 -24.97 -1.48
CA ASP A 416 3.40 -24.72 -0.13
C ASP A 416 3.44 -23.21 0.23
N LEU A 417 2.30 -22.71 0.71
CA LEU A 417 2.20 -21.34 1.20
C LEU A 417 3.03 -21.04 2.47
N THR A 418 3.61 -22.05 3.15
CA THR A 418 4.46 -21.79 4.31
C THR A 418 5.76 -21.04 3.93
N LEU A 419 6.12 -21.04 2.64
CA LEU A 419 7.23 -20.26 2.08
C LEU A 419 6.87 -18.78 1.80
N GLY A 420 5.61 -18.39 2.00
CA GLY A 420 5.12 -17.02 1.84
C GLY A 420 4.79 -16.63 0.39
N PHE A 421 4.40 -15.37 0.24
CA PHE A 421 4.08 -14.76 -1.05
C PHE A 421 5.34 -14.23 -1.76
N LYS A 422 5.26 -14.18 -3.10
CA LYS A 422 6.27 -13.58 -3.97
C LYS A 422 6.44 -12.08 -3.65
N SER A 423 7.68 -11.63 -3.68
CA SER A 423 8.04 -10.21 -3.68
C SER A 423 7.75 -9.56 -5.05
N ALA A 424 7.81 -8.22 -5.11
CA ALA A 424 7.60 -7.50 -6.36
C ALA A 424 8.52 -7.98 -7.50
N ALA A 425 9.80 -8.27 -7.20
CA ALA A 425 10.74 -8.82 -8.18
C ALA A 425 10.34 -10.24 -8.65
N GLU A 426 9.99 -11.12 -7.71
CA GLU A 426 9.52 -12.48 -8.03
C GLU A 426 8.20 -12.49 -8.82
N LEU A 427 7.38 -11.44 -8.70
CA LEU A 427 6.15 -11.28 -9.50
C LEU A 427 6.44 -10.87 -10.96
N GLU A 428 7.55 -10.19 -11.21
CA GLU A 428 8.02 -9.78 -12.55
C GLU A 428 8.79 -10.88 -13.27
N ASP A 429 9.36 -11.84 -12.53
CA ASP A 429 10.11 -12.96 -13.11
C ASP A 429 9.27 -13.75 -14.13
N LEU A 430 9.87 -14.02 -15.29
CA LEU A 430 9.24 -14.77 -16.37
C LEU A 430 9.34 -16.27 -16.11
N ASP A 431 8.21 -16.96 -16.28
CA ASP A 431 8.14 -18.41 -16.28
C ASP A 431 8.74 -19.03 -17.57
N SER A 432 8.71 -20.36 -17.66
CA SER A 432 9.19 -21.08 -18.85
C SER A 432 8.42 -20.78 -20.15
N ASN A 433 7.22 -20.20 -20.04
CA ASN A 433 6.38 -19.81 -21.17
C ASN A 433 6.57 -18.32 -21.54
N GLY A 434 7.42 -17.60 -20.81
CA GLY A 434 7.66 -16.18 -21.00
C GLY A 434 6.57 -15.28 -20.40
N LEU A 435 5.81 -15.78 -19.42
CA LEU A 435 4.79 -15.02 -18.69
C LEU A 435 5.30 -14.67 -17.29
N SER A 436 5.13 -13.41 -16.89
CA SER A 436 5.28 -13.01 -15.49
C SER A 436 4.04 -13.38 -14.67
N THR A 437 4.15 -13.32 -13.33
CA THR A 437 2.95 -13.49 -12.48
C THR A 437 1.93 -12.38 -12.77
N TRP A 438 2.38 -11.17 -13.12
CA TRP A 438 1.49 -10.09 -13.53
C TRP A 438 0.71 -10.39 -14.80
N ASP A 439 1.32 -11.00 -15.81
CA ASP A 439 0.60 -11.43 -17.02
C ASP A 439 -0.48 -12.46 -16.70
N ILE A 440 -0.25 -13.27 -15.66
CA ILE A 440 -1.17 -14.32 -15.21
C ILE A 440 -2.35 -13.74 -14.44
N ILE A 441 -2.12 -12.86 -13.45
CA ILE A 441 -3.20 -12.38 -12.56
C ILE A 441 -3.84 -11.05 -13.00
N LEU A 442 -3.18 -10.26 -13.85
CA LEU A 442 -3.68 -8.98 -14.36
C LEU A 442 -3.81 -8.93 -15.89
N GLY A 443 -2.93 -9.61 -16.62
CA GLY A 443 -2.76 -9.39 -18.05
C GLY A 443 -2.22 -7.98 -18.32
N ASP A 444 -2.77 -7.32 -19.35
CA ASP A 444 -2.45 -5.93 -19.69
C ASP A 444 -3.72 -5.11 -19.96
N PRO A 445 -4.23 -4.40 -18.94
CA PRO A 445 -5.40 -3.53 -19.07
C PRO A 445 -5.25 -2.42 -20.13
N ALA A 446 -4.04 -1.93 -20.38
CA ALA A 446 -3.82 -0.84 -21.36
C ALA A 446 -4.05 -1.32 -22.80
N THR A 447 -3.71 -2.58 -23.08
CA THR A 447 -3.96 -3.22 -24.38
C THR A 447 -5.24 -4.07 -24.40
N LEU A 448 -6.00 -4.08 -23.30
CA LEU A 448 -7.20 -4.92 -23.11
C LEU A 448 -6.90 -6.42 -23.20
N THR A 449 -5.68 -6.81 -22.85
CA THR A 449 -5.28 -8.22 -22.75
C THR A 449 -5.77 -8.76 -21.40
N PRO A 450 -6.67 -9.76 -21.38
CA PRO A 450 -7.16 -10.32 -20.13
C PRO A 450 -6.06 -11.07 -19.37
N PRO A 451 -6.21 -11.27 -18.05
CA PRO A 451 -5.37 -12.17 -17.27
C PRO A 451 -5.27 -13.56 -17.91
N ALA A 452 -4.07 -14.17 -17.87
CA ALA A 452 -3.88 -15.52 -18.38
C ALA A 452 -4.51 -16.59 -17.46
N ASP A 453 -4.65 -16.34 -16.15
CA ASP A 453 -5.50 -17.15 -15.30
C ASP A 453 -6.97 -16.78 -15.52
N PRO A 454 -7.81 -17.68 -16.09
CA PRO A 454 -9.21 -17.38 -16.28
C PRO A 454 -9.96 -17.11 -14.96
N HIS A 455 -9.49 -17.57 -13.79
CA HIS A 455 -10.14 -17.24 -12.51
C HIS A 455 -10.05 -15.75 -12.17
N MET A 456 -9.12 -15.00 -12.76
CA MET A 456 -8.97 -13.56 -12.58
C MET A 456 -9.78 -12.72 -13.58
N ILE A 457 -10.50 -13.36 -14.52
CA ILE A 457 -11.38 -12.64 -15.46
C ILE A 457 -12.73 -12.40 -14.79
N GLU A 458 -13.11 -11.13 -14.62
CA GLU A 458 -14.43 -10.74 -14.12
C GLU A 458 -15.53 -11.07 -15.15
N THR A 459 -16.57 -11.78 -14.73
CA THR A 459 -17.73 -12.08 -15.56
C THR A 459 -18.87 -12.61 -14.70
N VAL A 460 -20.10 -12.38 -15.16
CA VAL A 460 -21.34 -12.94 -14.62
C VAL A 460 -21.63 -14.36 -15.15
N PHE A 461 -20.99 -14.74 -16.25
CA PHE A 461 -21.17 -16.03 -16.91
C PHE A 461 -20.02 -17.00 -16.58
N PRO A 462 -20.30 -18.31 -16.48
CA PRO A 462 -19.28 -19.34 -16.31
C PRO A 462 -18.15 -19.24 -17.32
N ARG A 463 -16.93 -19.30 -16.81
CA ARG A 463 -15.70 -19.25 -17.59
C ARG A 463 -15.27 -20.65 -18.03
N SER A 464 -14.19 -20.69 -18.81
CA SER A 464 -13.51 -21.93 -19.17
C SER A 464 -12.01 -21.66 -19.25
N GLY A 465 -11.20 -22.73 -19.22
CA GLY A 465 -9.75 -22.64 -19.28
C GLY A 465 -9.08 -23.37 -18.13
N VAL A 466 -7.79 -23.11 -17.97
CA VAL A 466 -6.92 -23.77 -17.00
C VAL A 466 -6.04 -22.71 -16.36
N ASN A 467 -5.89 -22.75 -15.03
CA ASN A 467 -4.92 -21.91 -14.34
C ASN A 467 -3.49 -22.30 -14.79
N PRO A 468 -2.69 -21.34 -15.31
CA PRO A 468 -1.39 -21.65 -15.91
C PRO A 468 -0.32 -22.08 -14.91
N ILE A 469 -0.48 -21.76 -13.62
CA ILE A 469 0.48 -22.07 -12.55
C ILE A 469 0.21 -23.45 -11.95
N THR A 470 -1.04 -23.74 -11.61
CA THR A 470 -1.42 -24.99 -10.94
C THR A 470 -1.80 -26.09 -11.92
N GLY A 471 -2.26 -25.74 -13.12
CA GLY A 471 -2.84 -26.67 -14.08
C GLY A 471 -4.29 -27.07 -13.75
N ASP A 472 -4.93 -26.44 -12.76
CA ASP A 472 -6.32 -26.71 -12.41
C ASP A 472 -7.27 -26.13 -13.45
N ALA A 473 -8.14 -26.98 -14.00
CA ALA A 473 -9.16 -26.56 -14.94
C ALA A 473 -10.36 -25.92 -14.24
N ILE A 474 -10.94 -24.90 -14.87
CA ILE A 474 -12.24 -24.36 -14.47
C ILE A 474 -13.30 -25.47 -14.57
N LYS A 475 -14.12 -25.60 -13.52
CA LYS A 475 -15.21 -26.56 -13.40
C LYS A 475 -16.53 -25.87 -13.72
N GLN A 476 -17.34 -26.47 -14.57
CA GLN A 476 -18.62 -25.88 -14.96
C GLN A 476 -19.66 -26.03 -13.85
N PRO A 477 -20.77 -25.29 -13.90
CA PRO A 477 -21.81 -25.41 -12.88
C PRO A 477 -22.33 -26.84 -12.76
N GLY A 478 -22.26 -27.39 -11.53
CA GLY A 478 -22.64 -28.77 -11.22
C GLY A 478 -21.53 -29.82 -11.38
N ASP A 479 -20.36 -29.45 -11.91
CA ASP A 479 -19.18 -30.34 -11.95
C ASP A 479 -18.58 -30.56 -10.56
N PRO A 480 -17.76 -31.62 -10.37
CA PRO A 480 -16.92 -31.77 -9.18
C PRO A 480 -15.96 -30.59 -9.02
N THR A 481 -15.84 -30.08 -7.78
CA THR A 481 -15.08 -28.85 -7.48
C THR A 481 -13.57 -28.97 -7.69
N ASN A 482 -12.93 -27.86 -8.04
CA ASN A 482 -11.48 -27.62 -8.04
C ASN A 482 -11.02 -26.94 -6.72
N PRO A 483 -9.70 -26.85 -6.45
CA PRO A 483 -9.19 -26.27 -5.20
C PRO A 483 -9.05 -24.73 -5.21
N ILE A 484 -9.36 -24.04 -6.31
CA ILE A 484 -9.19 -22.58 -6.44
C ILE A 484 -10.50 -21.87 -6.15
N ASN A 485 -11.49 -22.00 -7.04
CA ASN A 485 -12.81 -21.35 -6.92
C ASN A 485 -13.95 -22.36 -6.70
N GLY A 486 -13.63 -23.65 -6.57
CA GLY A 486 -14.61 -24.71 -6.49
C GLY A 486 -15.19 -25.01 -7.87
N SER A 487 -16.25 -24.33 -8.26
CA SER A 487 -16.79 -24.41 -9.61
C SER A 487 -17.37 -23.07 -9.99
N GLU A 488 -17.48 -22.81 -11.29
CA GLU A 488 -18.37 -21.76 -11.76
C GLU A 488 -19.81 -22.09 -11.33
N TRP A 489 -20.67 -21.09 -11.29
CA TRP A 489 -22.04 -21.23 -10.85
C TRP A 489 -23.02 -20.41 -11.69
N THR A 490 -24.29 -20.77 -11.64
CA THR A 490 -25.34 -20.10 -12.40
C THR A 490 -25.83 -18.87 -11.63
N VAL A 491 -25.39 -17.70 -12.09
CA VAL A 491 -25.89 -16.39 -11.62
C VAL A 491 -27.24 -16.10 -12.28
N LYS A 492 -28.33 -16.60 -11.68
CA LYS A 492 -29.68 -16.57 -12.30
C LYS A 492 -30.16 -15.16 -12.68
N ASN A 493 -29.84 -14.16 -11.86
CA ASN A 493 -30.27 -12.78 -12.08
C ASN A 493 -29.19 -11.92 -12.77
N VAL A 494 -28.01 -12.48 -13.05
CA VAL A 494 -26.89 -11.75 -13.66
C VAL A 494 -26.46 -10.55 -12.80
N ASP A 495 -26.52 -10.70 -11.48
CA ASP A 495 -26.31 -9.66 -10.46
C ASP A 495 -25.07 -9.87 -9.58
N ASP A 496 -24.29 -10.92 -9.85
CA ASP A 496 -23.08 -11.29 -9.15
C ASP A 496 -22.00 -11.82 -10.13
N LEU A 497 -20.74 -11.83 -9.71
CA LEU A 497 -19.60 -12.31 -10.51
C LEU A 497 -19.20 -13.74 -10.15
N GLN A 498 -18.45 -14.36 -11.04
CA GLN A 498 -17.75 -15.61 -10.76
C GLN A 498 -16.57 -15.36 -9.81
N TYR A 499 -16.32 -16.30 -8.90
CA TYR A 499 -15.29 -16.14 -7.87
C TYR A 499 -13.88 -16.34 -8.43
N ALA A 500 -12.92 -15.53 -7.96
CA ALA A 500 -11.50 -15.76 -8.20
C ALA A 500 -10.99 -16.90 -7.33
N CYS A 501 -11.39 -16.93 -6.06
CA CYS A 501 -10.97 -17.94 -5.10
C CYS A 501 -12.03 -18.17 -4.02
N ILE A 502 -11.95 -19.31 -3.35
CA ILE A 502 -12.79 -19.67 -2.20
C ILE A 502 -11.97 -20.29 -1.07
N PHE A 503 -12.50 -20.28 0.15
CA PHE A 503 -11.88 -20.92 1.31
C PHE A 503 -12.92 -21.46 2.30
N ASP A 504 -12.54 -22.45 3.11
CA ASP A 504 -13.43 -23.07 4.10
C ASP A 504 -13.76 -22.11 5.25
N LEU A 505 -15.04 -22.02 5.63
CA LEU A 505 -15.46 -21.34 6.84
C LEU A 505 -15.14 -22.22 8.06
N PRO A 506 -14.58 -21.65 9.16
CA PRO A 506 -14.39 -22.40 10.40
C PRO A 506 -15.71 -22.93 10.97
N THR A 507 -16.78 -22.16 10.79
CA THR A 507 -18.14 -22.50 11.21
C THR A 507 -19.09 -22.31 10.02
N PRO A 508 -19.74 -23.38 9.53
CA PRO A 508 -20.77 -23.27 8.51
C PRO A 508 -21.95 -22.39 8.95
N ARG A 509 -22.59 -21.72 8.00
CA ARG A 509 -23.80 -20.90 8.22
C ARG A 509 -25.02 -21.57 7.63
N ASP A 510 -26.09 -21.65 8.41
CA ASP A 510 -27.40 -22.12 7.94
C ASP A 510 -28.18 -20.94 7.32
N CYS A 511 -28.13 -20.83 5.99
CA CYS A 511 -28.83 -19.77 5.26
C CYS A 511 -30.35 -19.96 5.19
N SER A 512 -30.91 -21.03 5.79
CA SER A 512 -32.35 -21.13 5.99
C SER A 512 -32.84 -20.24 7.15
N ASP A 513 -31.92 -19.85 8.04
CA ASP A 513 -32.19 -18.89 9.11
C ASP A 513 -32.19 -17.46 8.56
N ALA A 514 -33.37 -16.84 8.53
CA ALA A 514 -33.57 -15.47 8.07
C ALA A 514 -32.87 -14.41 8.94
N SER A 515 -32.40 -14.76 10.15
CA SER A 515 -31.62 -13.86 10.99
C SER A 515 -30.17 -13.71 10.53
N ILE A 516 -29.67 -14.63 9.70
CA ILE A 516 -28.34 -14.51 9.10
C ILE A 516 -28.42 -13.55 7.91
N VAL A 517 -28.02 -12.31 8.17
CA VAL A 517 -28.10 -11.21 7.20
C VAL A 517 -27.21 -11.47 5.98
N SER A 518 -25.95 -11.88 6.20
CA SER A 518 -24.95 -12.14 5.17
C SER A 518 -24.79 -13.65 4.91
N CYS A 519 -25.47 -14.14 3.88
CA CYS A 519 -25.49 -15.56 3.51
C CYS A 519 -25.67 -15.73 2.01
N ASP A 520 -24.76 -16.46 1.37
CA ASP A 520 -24.70 -16.65 -0.09
C ASP A 520 -25.59 -17.82 -0.57
N CYS A 521 -26.05 -18.69 0.35
CA CYS A 521 -26.78 -19.92 0.04
C CYS A 521 -28.29 -19.83 0.28
N LYS A 522 -28.90 -18.64 0.10
CA LYS A 522 -30.34 -18.42 0.36
C LYS A 522 -31.25 -19.10 -0.66
N ASP A 523 -30.84 -19.24 -1.92
CA ASP A 523 -31.60 -19.99 -2.93
C ASP A 523 -31.43 -21.51 -2.70
N PRO A 524 -32.46 -22.27 -2.30
CA PRO A 524 -32.31 -23.69 -1.99
C PRO A 524 -31.94 -24.56 -3.21
N THR A 525 -32.08 -24.03 -4.43
CA THR A 525 -31.84 -24.73 -5.70
C THR A 525 -30.55 -24.29 -6.38
N ASN A 526 -29.67 -23.57 -5.68
CA ASN A 526 -28.43 -23.05 -6.23
C ASN A 526 -27.45 -24.17 -6.65
N ASP A 527 -26.57 -23.85 -7.59
CA ASP A 527 -25.39 -24.64 -7.93
C ASP A 527 -24.09 -24.11 -7.30
N ASN A 528 -24.16 -23.04 -6.50
CA ASN A 528 -23.05 -22.25 -5.98
C ASN A 528 -22.02 -23.11 -5.19
N PRO A 529 -20.70 -23.02 -5.47
CA PRO A 529 -19.67 -23.85 -4.85
C PRO A 529 -19.50 -23.63 -3.34
N LEU A 530 -20.05 -22.55 -2.78
CA LEU A 530 -20.01 -22.25 -1.35
C LEU A 530 -21.00 -23.08 -0.54
N CYS A 531 -22.02 -23.62 -1.23
CA CYS A 531 -23.22 -24.17 -0.64
C CYS A 531 -23.22 -25.69 -0.65
N GLN A 532 -23.61 -26.30 0.46
CA GLN A 532 -23.81 -27.74 0.60
C GLN A 532 -25.27 -28.07 0.93
N PRO A 533 -25.72 -29.31 0.66
CA PRO A 533 -27.01 -29.79 1.13
C PRO A 533 -27.18 -29.57 2.63
N ASP A 534 -28.35 -29.08 3.02
CA ASP A 534 -28.71 -28.85 4.40
C ASP A 534 -28.78 -30.19 5.17
N PRO A 535 -28.15 -30.31 6.35
CA PRO A 535 -28.23 -31.52 7.16
C PRO A 535 -29.66 -31.89 7.60
N VAL A 536 -30.55 -30.89 7.73
CA VAL A 536 -31.95 -31.05 8.13
C VAL A 536 -32.84 -31.38 6.92
N ASP A 537 -32.57 -30.75 5.77
CA ASP A 537 -33.28 -31.00 4.51
C ASP A 537 -32.29 -31.16 3.33
N PRO A 538 -31.75 -32.37 3.11
CA PRO A 538 -30.72 -32.62 2.10
C PRO A 538 -31.15 -32.34 0.65
N THR A 539 -32.43 -32.00 0.41
CA THR A 539 -32.92 -31.58 -0.90
C THR A 539 -32.65 -30.10 -1.19
N LYS A 540 -32.25 -29.31 -0.19
CA LYS A 540 -31.96 -27.88 -0.30
C LYS A 540 -30.48 -27.63 -0.04
N ARG A 541 -29.86 -26.75 -0.82
CA ARG A 541 -28.44 -26.36 -0.64
C ARG A 541 -28.30 -25.06 0.15
N THR A 542 -28.80 -25.05 1.38
CA THR A 542 -28.86 -23.85 2.24
C THR A 542 -27.73 -23.76 3.27
N LEU A 543 -26.83 -24.75 3.35
CA LEU A 543 -25.69 -24.69 4.27
C LEU A 543 -24.47 -24.05 3.57
N GLN A 544 -24.09 -22.83 3.96
CA GLN A 544 -22.86 -22.20 3.49
C GLN A 544 -21.66 -22.74 4.27
N THR A 545 -20.71 -23.35 3.57
CA THR A 545 -19.51 -23.98 4.17
C THR A 545 -18.21 -23.28 3.77
N LYS A 546 -18.27 -22.41 2.77
CA LYS A 546 -17.12 -21.67 2.25
C LYS A 546 -17.45 -20.20 2.08
N ALA A 547 -16.40 -19.39 2.05
CA ALA A 547 -16.41 -17.99 1.67
C ALA A 547 -15.58 -17.79 0.39
N LYS A 548 -15.61 -16.56 -0.13
CA LYS A 548 -15.15 -16.21 -1.49
C LYS A 548 -14.30 -14.95 -1.52
N GLY A 549 -13.61 -14.76 -2.64
CA GLY A 549 -13.10 -13.47 -3.12
C GLY A 549 -13.29 -13.35 -4.63
N TYR A 550 -13.62 -12.15 -5.10
CA TYR A 550 -13.79 -11.78 -6.50
C TYR A 550 -12.49 -11.22 -7.08
N PRO A 551 -12.29 -11.17 -8.41
CA PRO A 551 -11.04 -10.66 -8.97
C PRO A 551 -10.76 -9.18 -8.59
N GLY A 552 -9.77 -8.93 -7.73
CA GLY A 552 -9.37 -7.58 -7.28
C GLY A 552 -8.39 -6.89 -8.22
N VAL A 553 -8.74 -6.81 -9.51
CA VAL A 553 -7.79 -6.44 -10.59
C VAL A 553 -7.38 -4.96 -10.56
N ARG A 554 -8.17 -4.05 -10.00
CA ARG A 554 -7.80 -2.62 -9.93
C ARG A 554 -6.81 -2.35 -8.81
N GLU A 555 -6.99 -2.96 -7.65
CA GLU A 555 -6.05 -2.90 -6.54
C GLU A 555 -4.71 -3.50 -6.94
N LEU A 556 -4.72 -4.66 -7.60
CA LEU A 556 -3.52 -5.30 -8.13
C LEU A 556 -2.77 -4.39 -9.14
N GLN A 557 -3.49 -3.61 -9.95
CA GLN A 557 -2.87 -2.63 -10.85
C GLN A 557 -2.13 -1.51 -10.10
N VAL A 558 -2.70 -0.98 -9.01
CA VAL A 558 -2.02 0.01 -8.16
C VAL A 558 -0.80 -0.61 -7.47
N LEU A 559 -0.91 -1.84 -6.97
CA LEU A 559 0.21 -2.54 -6.34
C LEU A 559 1.36 -2.76 -7.34
N LYS A 560 1.06 -3.13 -8.58
CA LYS A 560 2.05 -3.24 -9.67
C LYS A 560 2.68 -1.90 -10.00
N SER A 561 1.90 -0.81 -10.06
CA SER A 561 2.38 0.50 -10.56
C SER A 561 3.39 1.18 -9.64
N ILE A 562 3.37 0.86 -8.33
CA ILE A 562 4.35 1.37 -7.35
C ILE A 562 5.54 0.42 -7.14
N GLY A 563 5.63 -0.63 -7.97
CA GLY A 563 6.75 -1.56 -8.03
C GLY A 563 7.10 -2.17 -6.68
N SER A 564 8.33 -1.94 -6.23
CA SER A 564 8.87 -2.58 -5.03
C SER A 564 8.18 -2.15 -3.72
N GLN A 565 7.33 -1.13 -3.73
CA GLN A 565 6.57 -0.68 -2.55
C GLN A 565 5.19 -1.34 -2.46
N GLY A 566 4.76 -2.03 -3.52
CA GLY A 566 3.54 -2.82 -3.58
C GLY A 566 3.74 -4.22 -3.01
N ILE A 567 2.82 -4.62 -2.12
CA ILE A 567 2.82 -5.95 -1.48
C ILE A 567 1.51 -6.64 -1.82
N THR A 568 1.58 -7.73 -2.57
CA THR A 568 0.40 -8.50 -3.00
C THR A 568 0.16 -9.69 -2.07
N ALA A 569 -1.08 -9.82 -1.59
CA ALA A 569 -1.55 -10.93 -0.78
C ALA A 569 -2.98 -11.33 -1.16
N SER A 570 -3.35 -12.56 -0.79
CA SER A 570 -4.67 -13.11 -1.09
C SER A 570 -5.61 -12.99 0.11
N VAL A 571 -6.86 -12.59 -0.17
CA VAL A 571 -7.99 -12.61 0.76
C VAL A 571 -8.52 -14.03 1.01
N CYS A 572 -8.14 -15.01 0.18
CA CYS A 572 -8.51 -16.41 0.35
C CYS A 572 -7.37 -17.16 1.08
N PRO A 573 -7.45 -17.36 2.40
CA PRO A 573 -6.43 -18.11 3.12
C PRO A 573 -6.40 -19.58 2.66
N LYS A 574 -5.21 -20.19 2.70
CA LYS A 574 -5.05 -21.62 2.40
C LYS A 574 -5.78 -22.50 3.40
N GLN A 575 -5.76 -22.15 4.69
CA GLN A 575 -6.39 -22.94 5.75
C GLN A 575 -6.71 -22.10 7.00
N LEU A 576 -7.71 -22.55 7.75
CA LEU A 576 -8.17 -21.94 9.01
C LEU A 576 -8.31 -22.96 10.16
N SER A 577 -7.71 -24.15 10.02
CA SER A 577 -7.83 -25.23 11.02
C SER A 577 -6.59 -25.39 11.90
N ALA A 578 -5.40 -25.17 11.35
CA ALA A 578 -4.13 -25.38 12.03
C ALA A 578 -3.54 -24.04 12.50
N GLN A 579 -4.04 -23.54 13.63
CA GLN A 579 -3.70 -22.21 14.17
C GLN A 579 -2.23 -21.97 14.48
N ASP A 580 -1.40 -23.01 14.58
CA ASP A 580 0.03 -22.87 14.87
C ASP A 580 0.90 -22.85 13.59
N GLN A 581 0.30 -23.05 12.42
CA GLN A 581 1.05 -23.12 11.16
C GLN A 581 1.32 -21.73 10.56
N PRO A 582 2.43 -21.56 9.80
CA PRO A 582 2.73 -20.31 9.11
C PRO A 582 1.72 -19.91 8.03
N ASP A 583 0.98 -20.89 7.48
CA ASP A 583 -0.02 -20.70 6.43
C ASP A 583 -1.45 -20.53 6.95
N PHE A 584 -1.62 -20.31 8.26
CA PHE A 584 -2.92 -20.05 8.88
C PHE A 584 -3.43 -18.65 8.59
N GLY A 585 -4.66 -18.54 8.08
CA GLY A 585 -5.32 -17.26 7.86
C GLY A 585 -4.47 -16.30 7.03
N TYR A 586 -4.33 -15.06 7.52
CA TYR A 586 -3.52 -14.03 6.85
C TYR A 586 -2.07 -13.96 7.31
N ARG A 587 -1.55 -14.95 8.06
CA ARG A 587 -0.13 -14.95 8.45
C ARG A 587 0.85 -14.85 7.27
N PRO A 588 0.63 -15.50 6.11
CA PRO A 588 1.49 -15.30 4.95
C PRO A 588 1.48 -13.85 4.44
N ALA A 589 0.33 -13.18 4.50
CA ALA A 589 0.19 -11.78 4.12
C ALA A 589 0.96 -10.87 5.09
N ILE A 590 0.74 -11.07 6.39
CA ILE A 590 1.46 -10.34 7.44
C ILE A 590 2.96 -10.56 7.36
N GLY A 591 3.40 -11.79 7.10
CA GLY A 591 4.80 -12.12 6.88
C GLY A 591 5.39 -11.35 5.70
N ALA A 592 4.72 -11.33 4.55
CA ALA A 592 5.17 -10.58 3.37
C ALA A 592 5.25 -9.07 3.63
N ILE A 593 4.27 -8.51 4.35
CA ILE A 593 4.26 -7.09 4.73
C ILE A 593 5.45 -6.78 5.63
N ILE A 594 5.62 -7.53 6.71
CA ILE A 594 6.71 -7.34 7.66
C ILE A 594 8.06 -7.52 6.97
N ASP A 595 8.24 -8.55 6.16
CA ASP A 595 9.50 -8.80 5.44
C ASP A 595 9.85 -7.65 4.51
N ARG A 596 8.86 -6.99 3.91
CA ARG A 596 9.10 -5.81 3.08
C ARG A 596 9.43 -4.57 3.90
N LEU A 597 8.70 -4.31 4.97
CA LEU A 597 8.96 -3.17 5.86
C LEU A 597 10.34 -3.30 6.53
N LYS A 598 10.76 -4.51 6.90
CA LYS A 598 12.10 -4.80 7.45
C LYS A 598 13.24 -4.25 6.59
N ILE A 599 13.12 -4.28 5.26
CA ILE A 599 14.18 -3.80 4.36
C ILE A 599 14.40 -2.29 4.56
N ALA A 600 13.33 -1.52 4.71
CA ALA A 600 13.43 -0.10 5.04
C ALA A 600 13.95 0.13 6.47
N LEU A 601 13.52 -0.70 7.43
CA LEU A 601 13.92 -0.59 8.84
C LEU A 601 15.38 -1.00 9.12
N LYS A 602 15.99 -1.87 8.29
CA LYS A 602 17.39 -2.33 8.44
C LYS A 602 18.44 -1.42 7.79
N GLY A 603 18.01 -0.42 7.00
CA GLY A 603 18.88 0.41 6.17
C GLY A 603 19.30 -0.25 4.85
N GLN A 604 19.62 0.55 3.82
CA GLN A 604 19.85 0.06 2.46
C GLN A 604 21.24 -0.56 2.24
N CYS A 605 21.26 -1.75 1.63
CA CYS A 605 22.44 -2.34 0.98
C CYS A 605 22.74 -1.61 -0.34
N LEU A 606 24.02 -1.45 -0.68
CA LEU A 606 24.41 -0.78 -1.92
C LEU A 606 24.37 -1.76 -3.10
N PRO A 607 23.71 -1.43 -4.22
CA PRO A 607 23.68 -2.29 -5.40
C PRO A 607 25.02 -2.28 -6.17
N ARG A 608 25.88 -1.27 -5.93
CA ARG A 608 27.14 -1.06 -6.63
C ARG A 608 28.36 -1.18 -5.72
N THR A 609 29.44 -1.74 -6.27
CA THR A 609 30.76 -1.75 -5.63
C THR A 609 31.40 -0.37 -5.69
N LEU A 610 31.92 0.11 -4.56
CA LEU A 610 32.80 1.26 -4.49
C LEU A 610 34.23 0.77 -4.35
N THR A 611 35.18 1.48 -4.96
CA THR A 611 36.60 1.10 -4.87
C THR A 611 37.28 1.87 -3.75
N PRO A 612 37.69 1.22 -2.65
CA PRO A 612 38.46 1.88 -1.60
C PRO A 612 39.87 2.24 -2.11
N ASP A 613 40.42 3.33 -1.61
CA ASP A 613 41.80 3.71 -1.81
C ASP A 613 42.76 2.87 -0.92
N ALA A 614 44.06 3.18 -0.98
CA ALA A 614 45.07 2.47 -0.19
C ALA A 614 44.90 2.62 1.34
N ALA A 615 44.11 3.59 1.80
CA ALA A 615 43.77 3.79 3.20
C ALA A 615 42.43 3.14 3.59
N GLY A 616 41.74 2.49 2.65
CA GLY A 616 40.42 1.86 2.87
C GLY A 616 39.25 2.84 2.79
N GLN A 617 39.50 4.07 2.34
CA GLN A 617 38.50 5.13 2.17
C GLN A 617 37.90 5.08 0.77
N VAL A 618 36.61 5.34 0.62
CA VAL A 618 35.97 5.47 -0.70
C VAL A 618 35.78 6.94 -1.06
N PRO A 619 35.92 7.32 -2.35
CA PRO A 619 35.86 8.71 -2.80
C PRO A 619 34.43 9.22 -2.91
N CYS A 620 33.65 9.09 -1.82
CA CYS A 620 32.28 9.55 -1.73
C CYS A 620 32.14 10.66 -0.69
N LEU A 621 31.23 11.57 -0.99
CA LEU A 621 30.75 12.62 -0.12
C LEU A 621 29.34 12.25 0.35
N LEU A 622 29.12 12.34 1.65
CA LEU A 622 27.80 12.26 2.27
C LEU A 622 27.38 13.64 2.75
N LEU A 623 26.30 14.14 2.19
CA LEU A 623 25.74 15.44 2.50
C LEU A 623 24.42 15.25 3.26
N GLU A 624 24.37 15.77 4.48
CA GLU A 624 23.16 15.84 5.28
C GLU A 624 22.47 17.20 5.04
N ALA A 625 21.20 17.18 4.63
CA ALA A 625 20.37 18.35 4.42
C ALA A 625 19.20 18.36 5.41
N ARG A 626 18.95 19.50 6.07
CA ARG A 626 17.83 19.65 7.01
C ARG A 626 17.29 21.08 7.05
N ARG A 627 16.06 21.22 7.55
CA ARG A 627 15.47 22.51 7.90
C ARG A 627 15.67 22.78 9.39
N VAL A 628 16.16 23.98 9.71
CA VAL A 628 16.26 24.51 11.07
C VAL A 628 15.67 25.91 11.11
N GLU A 629 15.28 26.42 12.27
CA GLU A 629 14.84 27.82 12.39
C GLU A 629 15.86 28.80 11.79
N GLU A 630 15.38 29.90 11.20
CA GLU A 630 16.23 30.88 10.52
C GLU A 630 17.34 31.44 11.44
N SER A 631 17.02 31.57 12.73
CA SER A 631 17.94 32.01 13.78
C SER A 631 19.12 31.04 14.01
N LEU A 632 18.95 29.76 13.67
CA LEU A 632 19.89 28.67 13.93
C LEU A 632 20.69 28.26 12.69
N VAL A 633 20.38 28.79 11.50
CA VAL A 633 21.05 28.44 10.23
C VAL A 633 22.57 28.55 10.31
N GLY A 634 23.07 29.65 10.87
CA GLY A 634 24.52 29.85 11.01
C GLY A 634 25.18 28.88 11.98
N GLN A 635 24.49 28.49 13.05
CA GLN A 635 24.97 27.49 14.01
C GLN A 635 24.96 26.09 13.40
N CYS A 636 23.90 25.78 12.66
CA CYS A 636 23.71 24.48 12.03
C CYS A 636 24.75 24.22 10.95
N ASN A 637 24.97 25.17 10.04
CA ASN A 637 25.99 25.08 8.98
C ASN A 637 27.43 25.16 9.51
N ALA A 638 27.63 25.44 10.80
CA ALA A 638 28.93 25.29 11.45
C ALA A 638 29.26 23.82 11.78
N CYS A 639 28.26 22.92 11.72
CA CYS A 639 28.40 21.46 11.77
C CYS A 639 29.34 20.98 12.88
N LYS A 640 29.20 21.53 14.09
CA LYS A 640 30.07 21.24 15.26
C LYS A 640 29.74 19.94 15.98
N GLU A 641 28.70 19.25 15.52
CA GLU A 641 28.24 17.98 16.06
C GLU A 641 29.26 16.88 15.70
N LEU A 642 29.37 15.85 16.54
CA LEU A 642 30.30 14.73 16.29
C LEU A 642 29.94 14.01 14.98
N GLY A 643 30.96 13.59 14.24
CA GLY A 643 30.79 12.93 12.94
C GLY A 643 30.35 13.83 11.79
N ARG A 644 30.28 15.15 11.99
CA ARG A 644 29.95 16.14 10.95
C ARG A 644 31.04 17.18 10.79
N GLN A 645 31.08 17.77 9.60
CA GLN A 645 31.94 18.92 9.30
C GLN A 645 31.23 19.90 8.35
N PRO A 646 31.62 21.18 8.33
CA PRO A 646 31.08 22.15 7.38
C PRO A 646 31.32 21.73 5.94
N VAL A 647 30.35 22.00 5.07
CA VAL A 647 30.48 21.71 3.64
C VAL A 647 31.61 22.54 3.02
N SER A 648 32.59 21.85 2.46
CA SER A 648 33.76 22.49 1.85
C SER A 648 33.36 23.30 0.61
N THR A 649 34.21 24.24 0.20
CA THR A 649 33.98 25.01 -1.03
C THR A 649 33.95 24.13 -2.29
N GLU A 650 34.66 23.00 -2.28
CA GLU A 650 34.72 22.04 -3.38
C GLU A 650 33.43 21.22 -3.51
N HIS A 651 32.71 21.04 -2.40
CA HIS A 651 31.48 20.26 -2.32
C HIS A 651 30.20 21.10 -2.46
N GLN A 652 30.32 22.42 -2.68
CA GLN A 652 29.14 23.29 -2.86
C GLN A 652 28.28 22.91 -4.07
N ALA A 653 28.87 22.31 -5.11
CA ALA A 653 28.10 21.80 -6.24
C ALA A 653 27.12 20.68 -5.82
N ALA A 654 27.49 19.85 -4.84
CA ALA A 654 26.61 18.82 -4.30
C ALA A 654 25.42 19.44 -3.52
N VAL A 655 25.63 20.54 -2.81
CA VAL A 655 24.53 21.29 -2.16
C VAL A 655 23.56 21.86 -3.19
N GLN A 656 24.08 22.42 -4.29
CA GLN A 656 23.21 22.93 -5.37
C GLN A 656 22.43 21.82 -6.06
N ALA A 657 23.05 20.66 -6.27
CA ALA A 657 22.38 19.49 -6.82
C ALA A 657 21.33 18.92 -5.85
N ALA A 658 21.62 18.85 -4.55
CA ALA A 658 20.63 18.47 -3.53
C ALA A 658 19.42 19.41 -3.52
N LYS A 659 19.64 20.73 -3.69
CA LYS A 659 18.56 21.71 -3.81
C LYS A 659 17.72 21.60 -5.09
N GLN A 660 18.16 20.81 -6.07
CA GLN A 660 17.39 20.51 -7.28
C GLN A 660 16.57 19.22 -7.15
N ASP A 661 16.70 18.48 -6.04
CA ASP A 661 15.86 17.32 -5.76
C ASP A 661 14.38 17.77 -5.67
N PRO A 662 13.42 17.02 -6.24
CA PRO A 662 12.01 17.37 -6.16
C PRO A 662 11.49 17.60 -4.73
N ILE A 663 12.07 16.96 -3.72
CA ILE A 663 11.66 17.13 -2.32
C ILE A 663 12.25 18.40 -1.68
N ALA A 664 13.26 19.03 -2.29
CA ALA A 664 13.96 20.15 -1.71
C ALA A 664 13.07 21.39 -1.56
N GLU A 665 12.15 21.61 -2.51
CA GLU A 665 11.17 22.70 -2.44
C GLU A 665 10.19 22.49 -1.29
N ALA A 666 9.67 21.28 -1.12
CA ALA A 666 8.77 20.92 -0.02
C ALA A 666 9.48 20.96 1.35
N SER A 667 10.76 20.59 1.40
CA SER A 667 11.52 20.49 2.66
C SER A 667 12.21 21.79 3.09
N ASP A 668 12.26 22.80 2.21
CA ASP A 668 12.85 24.14 2.46
C ASP A 668 14.23 24.09 3.16
N TRP A 669 15.12 23.18 2.76
CA TRP A 669 16.38 22.98 3.49
C TRP A 669 17.27 24.22 3.51
N ASN A 670 17.66 24.62 4.71
CA ASN A 670 18.52 25.77 4.96
C ASN A 670 19.81 25.43 5.74
N CYS A 671 20.01 24.15 6.09
CA CYS A 671 21.23 23.66 6.71
C CYS A 671 21.79 22.43 6.01
N PHE A 672 23.10 22.47 5.75
CA PHE A 672 23.84 21.41 5.08
C PHE A 672 25.13 21.10 5.82
N CYS A 673 25.37 19.83 6.13
CA CYS A 673 26.60 19.33 6.76
C CYS A 673 27.16 18.14 6.00
N GLU A 674 28.47 17.98 5.99
CA GLU A 674 29.08 16.73 5.50
C GLU A 674 29.20 15.74 6.65
N ILE A 675 28.80 14.50 6.42
CA ILE A 675 29.05 13.42 7.37
C ILE A 675 30.47 12.91 7.12
N THR A 676 31.29 12.94 8.16
CA THR A 676 32.73 12.65 8.07
C THR A 676 32.96 11.15 7.87
N GLN A 677 33.69 10.80 6.82
CA GLN A 677 34.20 9.43 6.67
C GLN A 677 35.31 9.21 7.68
N VAL A 678 35.19 8.16 8.50
CA VAL A 678 36.18 7.86 9.54
C VAL A 678 37.49 7.36 8.91
N THR A 679 38.61 7.59 9.59
CA THR A 679 39.96 7.27 9.10
C THR A 679 40.79 6.54 10.16
N GLY A 680 41.87 5.88 9.74
CA GLY A 680 42.82 5.22 10.65
C GLY A 680 42.18 4.18 11.57
N ASP A 681 42.52 4.20 12.86
CA ASP A 681 41.98 3.26 13.86
C ASP A 681 40.45 3.32 13.98
N ASN A 682 39.86 4.50 13.74
CA ASN A 682 38.40 4.67 13.76
C ASN A 682 37.75 4.00 12.54
N LEU A 683 38.42 4.00 11.38
CA LEU A 683 37.96 3.29 10.19
C LEU A 683 37.96 1.78 10.42
N VAL A 684 39.04 1.23 10.97
CA VAL A 684 39.14 -0.19 11.32
C VAL A 684 38.03 -0.57 12.30
N ALA A 685 37.81 0.22 13.35
CA ALA A 685 36.72 -0.04 14.31
C ALA A 685 35.34 0.00 13.64
N CYS A 686 35.09 0.97 12.75
CA CYS A 686 33.84 1.06 11.99
C CYS A 686 33.65 -0.11 11.01
N GLN A 687 34.72 -0.60 10.38
CA GLN A 687 34.66 -1.68 9.39
C GLN A 687 34.63 -3.08 10.02
N ASP A 688 35.14 -3.27 11.24
CA ASP A 688 35.35 -4.62 11.78
C ASP A 688 34.48 -4.97 13.01
N LYS A 689 34.06 -3.97 13.81
CA LYS A 689 33.35 -4.21 15.07
C LYS A 689 31.83 -4.18 14.89
N LEU A 690 31.11 -5.13 15.45
CA LEU A 690 29.65 -5.23 15.29
C LEU A 690 28.86 -4.22 16.14
N GLU A 691 29.45 -3.70 17.21
CA GLU A 691 28.83 -2.73 18.11
C GLU A 691 28.60 -1.36 17.43
N ASN A 692 27.58 -0.62 17.88
CA ASN A 692 27.32 0.75 17.44
C ASN A 692 26.92 1.64 18.65
N PRO A 693 27.67 2.71 18.98
CA PRO A 693 28.96 3.09 18.39
C PRO A 693 30.06 2.05 18.66
N PRO A 694 30.92 1.73 17.68
CA PRO A 694 32.09 0.92 17.94
C PRO A 694 33.14 1.76 18.68
N LEU A 695 33.85 1.13 19.61
CA LEU A 695 34.98 1.76 20.30
C LEU A 695 36.26 1.60 19.48
N ASN A 696 37.13 2.61 19.41
CA ASN A 696 38.45 2.49 18.80
C ASN A 696 39.45 1.74 19.71
N SER A 697 40.72 1.67 19.32
CA SER A 697 41.80 1.04 20.10
C SER A 697 42.07 1.73 21.45
N ALA A 698 41.70 3.00 21.59
CA ALA A 698 41.81 3.80 22.80
C ALA A 698 40.56 3.73 23.70
N GLY A 699 39.50 3.04 23.27
CA GLY A 699 38.24 2.92 24.01
C GLY A 699 37.30 4.12 23.82
N GLU A 700 37.50 4.93 22.78
CA GLU A 700 36.66 6.09 22.47
C GLU A 700 35.60 5.71 21.43
N GLU A 701 34.41 6.30 21.54
CA GLU A 701 33.31 6.09 20.60
C GLU A 701 33.64 6.68 19.22
N VAL A 702 33.45 5.87 18.18
CA VAL A 702 33.65 6.28 16.79
C VAL A 702 32.36 6.90 16.23
N ASN A 703 32.50 8.09 15.64
CA ASN A 703 31.40 8.88 15.10
C ASN A 703 31.69 9.24 13.63
N GLY A 704 30.82 8.84 12.70
CA GLY A 704 30.96 9.13 11.27
C GLY A 704 30.47 7.96 10.42
N TRP A 705 31.09 7.71 9.26
CA TRP A 705 30.73 6.58 8.40
C TRP A 705 31.93 5.88 7.76
N CYS A 706 31.73 4.62 7.35
CA CYS A 706 32.68 3.82 6.59
C CYS A 706 31.98 2.96 5.52
N TYR A 707 32.76 2.46 4.56
CA TYR A 707 32.29 1.50 3.56
C TYR A 707 32.66 0.07 3.96
N VAL A 708 31.72 -0.85 3.85
CA VAL A 708 31.93 -2.30 4.10
C VAL A 708 31.46 -3.05 2.86
N ASP A 709 32.27 -4.00 2.36
CA ASP A 709 31.96 -4.82 1.19
C ASP A 709 32.54 -6.24 1.35
N ALA A 710 31.66 -7.24 1.42
CA ALA A 710 31.99 -8.66 1.52
C ALA A 710 31.89 -9.41 0.20
N THR A 711 31.84 -8.71 -0.92
CA THR A 711 31.91 -9.28 -2.28
C THR A 711 33.28 -9.09 -2.93
N THR A 712 34.14 -8.23 -2.36
CA THR A 712 35.52 -8.03 -2.81
C THR A 712 36.45 -9.14 -2.32
N THR A 713 37.66 -9.25 -2.86
CA THR A 713 38.67 -10.19 -2.35
C THR A 713 40.03 -9.49 -2.28
N PRO A 714 40.59 -9.26 -1.07
CA PRO A 714 40.00 -9.53 0.25
C PRO A 714 38.76 -8.66 0.54
N TYR A 715 37.91 -9.09 1.47
CA TYR A 715 36.77 -8.29 1.93
C TYR A 715 37.23 -6.94 2.48
N THR A 716 36.40 -5.92 2.26
CA THR A 716 36.54 -4.61 2.89
C THR A 716 35.72 -4.63 4.19
N GLY A 717 36.40 -4.91 5.31
CA GLY A 717 35.77 -5.01 6.63
C GLY A 717 35.20 -6.39 6.97
N ASN A 718 34.45 -6.46 8.07
CA ASN A 718 33.87 -7.69 8.58
C ASN A 718 32.61 -8.09 7.80
N PRO A 719 32.58 -9.29 7.17
CA PRO A 719 31.43 -9.75 6.40
C PRO A 719 30.14 -9.90 7.21
N ASP A 720 30.23 -10.07 8.54
CA ASP A 720 29.06 -10.20 9.42
C ASP A 720 28.21 -8.92 9.47
N ILE A 721 28.80 -7.76 9.14
CA ILE A 721 28.08 -6.47 9.09
C ILE A 721 27.10 -6.43 7.92
N VAL A 722 27.42 -7.13 6.83
CA VAL A 722 26.64 -7.15 5.57
C VAL A 722 26.03 -8.53 5.32
N ALA A 723 25.98 -9.39 6.34
CA ALA A 723 25.46 -10.74 6.25
C ALA A 723 23.98 -10.78 5.84
N ASP A 724 23.22 -9.74 6.19
CA ASP A 724 21.79 -9.62 5.92
C ASP A 724 21.48 -9.04 4.52
N CYS A 725 22.51 -8.64 3.76
CA CYS A 725 22.34 -8.15 2.39
C CYS A 725 22.23 -9.32 1.38
N PRO A 726 21.54 -9.13 0.24
CA PRO A 726 21.52 -10.12 -0.84
C PRO A 726 22.94 -10.55 -1.24
N GLU A 727 23.11 -11.81 -1.66
CA GLU A 727 24.45 -12.36 -2.00
C GLU A 727 25.22 -11.51 -3.02
N THR A 728 24.51 -10.89 -3.97
CA THR A 728 25.10 -10.00 -4.99
C THR A 728 25.35 -8.57 -4.49
N GLU A 729 24.91 -8.23 -3.28
CA GLU A 729 24.85 -6.86 -2.74
C GLU A 729 25.35 -6.78 -1.30
N LYS A 730 26.25 -7.68 -0.87
CA LYS A 730 26.84 -7.70 0.48
C LYS A 730 27.78 -6.52 0.75
N ARG A 731 27.23 -5.30 0.78
CA ARG A 731 27.95 -4.04 0.88
C ARG A 731 27.04 -2.91 1.38
N ILE A 732 27.56 -2.00 2.20
CA ILE A 732 26.81 -0.87 2.76
C ILE A 732 27.67 0.37 2.94
N ILE A 733 27.03 1.53 3.02
CA ILE A 733 27.54 2.68 3.77
C ILE A 733 27.11 2.50 5.22
N ARG A 734 28.07 2.27 6.11
CA ARG A 734 27.80 2.09 7.54
C ARG A 734 28.00 3.40 8.28
N PHE A 735 26.94 3.91 8.89
CA PHE A 735 27.01 5.01 9.84
C PHE A 735 27.22 4.48 11.26
N VAL A 736 28.05 5.16 12.05
CA VAL A 736 28.39 4.77 13.43
C VAL A 736 28.36 5.97 14.38
N GLY A 737 27.90 5.72 15.61
CA GLY A 737 27.72 6.75 16.64
C GLY A 737 26.85 7.91 16.15
N GLU A 738 27.27 9.13 16.44
CA GLU A 738 26.63 10.37 16.00
C GLU A 738 26.73 10.61 14.47
N GLY A 739 27.39 9.73 13.72
CA GLY A 739 27.44 9.79 12.26
C GLY A 739 26.14 9.40 11.57
N GLY A 740 25.19 8.77 12.27
CA GLY A 740 23.85 8.48 11.73
C GLY A 740 23.08 9.74 11.35
N ALA A 741 22.14 9.60 10.41
CA ALA A 741 21.24 10.69 10.01
C ALA A 741 20.57 11.31 11.24
N LYS A 742 20.56 12.65 11.34
CA LYS A 742 19.69 13.28 12.34
C LYS A 742 18.23 13.03 12.00
N ALA A 743 17.39 12.97 13.03
CA ALA A 743 15.94 13.01 12.85
C ALA A 743 15.58 14.19 11.94
N GLY A 744 14.93 13.88 10.82
CA GLY A 744 14.53 14.90 9.86
C GLY A 744 15.54 15.39 8.85
N ALA A 745 16.72 14.80 8.84
CA ALA A 745 17.71 15.07 7.80
C ALA A 745 17.55 14.11 6.62
N THR A 746 17.73 14.65 5.42
CA THR A 746 17.87 13.88 4.19
C THR A 746 19.36 13.71 3.88
N ILE A 747 19.79 12.48 3.65
CA ILE A 747 21.18 12.21 3.27
C ILE A 747 21.28 12.06 1.76
N PHE A 748 22.28 12.71 1.19
CA PHE A 748 22.69 12.54 -0.19
C PHE A 748 24.09 11.94 -0.24
N ILE A 749 24.31 11.06 -1.21
CA ILE A 749 25.62 10.53 -1.56
C ILE A 749 26.02 10.99 -2.95
N THR A 750 27.29 11.36 -3.09
CA THR A 750 27.91 11.49 -4.41
C THR A 750 29.28 10.84 -4.36
N CYS A 751 29.56 9.95 -5.31
CA CYS A 751 30.83 9.24 -5.39
C CYS A 751 31.56 9.65 -6.67
N SER A 752 32.83 10.02 -6.54
CA SER A 752 33.68 10.36 -7.68
C SER A 752 34.41 9.11 -8.18
N GLY A 753 34.12 8.67 -9.41
CA GLY A 753 34.76 7.47 -9.96
C GLY A 753 34.00 6.75 -11.08
N GLU A 754 33.24 7.46 -11.92
CA GLU A 754 32.81 6.92 -13.23
C GLU A 754 33.93 6.89 -14.28
#